data_AF-A0A6G3Z955-F1
#
_entry.id   AF-A0A6G3Z955-F1
#
_cell.length_a   1.000
_cell.length_b   1.000
_cell.length_c   1.000
_cell.angle_alpha   90.00
_cell.angle_beta   90.00
_cell.angle_gamma   90.00
#
_symmetry.space_group_name_H-M   'P 1'
#
loop_
_entity.id
_entity.type
_entity.pdbx_description
1 polymer ?
#
loop_
_entity_poly.entity_id
_entity_poly.type
_entity_poly.pdbx_seq_one_letter_code
_entity_poly.pdbx_strand_id
1 'polypeptide(L)'
;MNNSNHQASFYIVLAATGADVQETSRWYHITPMTSSKVPPGTRSHYTVKIIDTPIPDFVGLANITVRIISPELKSEERHVLRLRVEPGIDQVPFKVELNAKRFQDYPGQIVEIAARIHNTSRHMITVMLSCPGIETWITKSPESMRLRPNCWHNILVICEIPADLSLCRSQDYPFQILAVDADGHAHTANGTLEVLPMGYFELSAESTYLTIPDSRRWLPDRHVNATQTQFYLTNRSNLKDTLRIAVPPHAHTGERPHDNDFSPQVTLTPDTVLLEPEQTRSVEANVEVKRPWLGWVKTLLVDVSAHSENTVLELRNDTETLQVKVFPIIPRWLQAAVILFLMGAIAGFWFFQTYRQHHRQLVNSVQFNGTGTRVISGSSDQTIRQWQVNRRRLRPTRDTIRLDKAVRVLRYRPVDNDQLAVGLENGEIQLWNLRYLSTQAPRILLNPAGGQQGELDDRVMALSLSTDARYLFSGYGSGQVAQWYIDPDRDNRDLNPLQPARQLFIPELAIYDVAVVDPDDETLAIAGRYNKLLLWRWSQAKAQETEQVPLSSGPGAATNSDSETLIAVDYPTGGQDDYITSLATAEQQPFRLATADNQGRITLWDLESCLNSTEPCTVLDQWQPDPEIAIRSIALTADGCYLASASDDGQLTLWPLTHQGRRLTKYLQGESIKKLNTRLNSVDIKALETGILIVSGADDQRVRLNRMTPQQGICQ
;
A
#
# COMPACT_ATOMS: atom_id res chain seq x y z
N MET A 1 92.60 69.97 22.32
CA MET A 1 92.26 71.19 21.54
C MET A 1 93.10 71.13 20.28
N ASN A 2 92.54 71.39 19.09
CA ASN A 2 93.34 71.37 17.87
C ASN A 2 94.10 72.70 17.73
N ASN A 3 95.37 72.74 18.10
CA ASN A 3 96.22 73.93 17.98
C ASN A 3 97.00 73.98 16.65
N SER A 4 96.69 73.11 15.70
CA SER A 4 97.32 73.11 14.36
C SER A 4 96.60 74.04 13.40
N ASN A 5 97.23 74.32 12.25
CA ASN A 5 96.64 75.14 11.17
C ASN A 5 95.76 74.32 10.21
N HIS A 6 95.53 73.02 10.48
CA HIS A 6 94.76 72.12 9.63
C HIS A 6 93.60 71.48 10.40
N GLN A 7 92.54 71.10 9.70
CA GLN A 7 91.49 70.28 10.30
C GLN A 7 91.99 68.85 10.44
N ALA A 8 91.90 68.30 11.65
CA ALA A 8 92.42 66.96 11.97
C ALA A 8 91.39 66.16 12.76
N SER A 9 91.37 64.84 12.58
CA SER A 9 90.63 63.94 13.45
C SER A 9 91.54 63.46 14.57
N PHE A 10 90.95 63.20 15.73
CA PHE A 10 91.64 62.65 16.88
C PHE A 10 90.90 61.38 17.28
N TYR A 11 91.63 60.39 17.78
CA TYR A 11 91.03 59.30 18.53
C TYR A 11 91.89 58.99 19.75
N ILE A 12 91.25 58.47 20.78
CA ILE A 12 91.87 58.20 22.08
C ILE A 12 92.01 56.69 22.26
N VAL A 13 93.21 56.25 22.64
CA VAL A 13 93.49 54.87 23.04
C VAL A 13 93.99 54.88 24.47
N LEU A 14 93.43 54.03 25.33
CA LEU A 14 93.88 53.87 26.71
C LEU A 14 94.72 52.60 26.79
N ALA A 15 95.87 52.71 27.46
CA ALA A 15 96.72 51.57 27.79
C ALA A 15 97.06 51.64 29.27
N ALA A 16 96.81 50.57 30.00
CA ALA A 16 97.26 50.44 31.39
C ALA A 16 98.59 49.69 31.43
N THR A 17 99.51 50.11 32.30
CA THR A 17 100.81 49.46 32.44
C THR A 17 100.63 48.07 33.02
N GLY A 18 100.91 47.01 32.24
CA GLY A 18 100.76 45.61 32.67
C GLY A 18 99.47 44.93 32.25
N ALA A 19 98.58 45.61 31.51
CA ALA A 19 97.43 44.98 30.85
C ALA A 19 97.88 44.34 29.53
N ASP A 20 97.51 43.07 29.30
CA ASP A 20 97.82 42.37 28.04
C ASP A 20 96.93 42.91 26.91
N VAL A 21 97.52 43.16 25.74
CA VAL A 21 96.83 43.77 24.58
C VAL A 21 95.96 42.74 23.85
N GLN A 22 96.16 41.44 24.12
CA GLN A 22 95.50 40.35 23.41
C GLN A 22 94.24 39.77 24.10
N GLU A 23 93.89 40.19 25.33
CA GLU A 23 92.63 39.77 25.95
C GLU A 23 91.43 40.55 25.39
N THR A 24 90.39 39.80 24.99
CA THR A 24 89.27 40.26 24.14
C THR A 24 88.22 41.11 24.87
N SER A 25 88.33 41.30 26.18
CA SER A 25 87.42 42.16 26.95
C SER A 25 88.03 43.55 27.17
N ARG A 26 87.55 44.56 26.44
CA ARG A 26 87.91 45.96 26.70
C ARG A 26 87.34 46.40 28.05
N TRP A 27 88.21 46.65 29.03
CA TRP A 27 87.88 47.13 30.38
C TRP A 27 87.38 48.59 30.43
N TYR A 28 87.33 49.27 29.29
CA TYR A 28 86.83 50.64 29.16
C TYR A 28 86.01 50.84 27.89
N HIS A 29 85.15 51.85 27.91
CA HIS A 29 84.37 52.33 26.77
C HIS A 29 84.60 53.84 26.57
N ILE A 30 84.86 54.27 25.33
CA ILE A 30 85.09 55.68 24.99
C ILE A 30 84.01 56.16 24.02
N THR A 31 83.46 57.34 24.30
CA THR A 31 82.48 58.02 23.44
C THR A 31 82.84 59.49 23.26
N PRO A 32 82.97 59.99 22.02
CA PRO A 32 82.96 59.24 20.75
C PRO A 32 84.27 58.43 20.56
N MET A 33 84.26 57.36 19.77
CA MET A 33 85.48 56.57 19.50
C MET A 33 86.50 57.33 18.64
N THR A 34 86.03 58.23 17.76
CA THR A 34 86.85 59.16 16.97
C THR A 34 86.11 60.49 16.90
N SER A 35 86.83 61.62 16.91
CA SER A 35 86.19 62.90 16.62
C SER A 35 85.93 63.03 15.12
N SER A 36 84.90 63.80 14.77
CA SER A 36 84.82 64.45 13.46
C SER A 36 86.03 65.38 13.26
N LYS A 37 86.31 65.79 12.02
CA LYS A 37 87.43 66.71 11.72
C LYS A 37 87.26 68.02 12.49
N VAL A 38 88.19 68.26 13.41
CA VAL A 38 88.17 69.37 14.36
C VAL A 38 88.90 70.56 13.74
N PRO A 39 88.26 71.72 13.54
CA PRO A 39 88.94 72.91 13.02
C PRO A 39 90.04 73.45 13.95
N PRO A 40 91.03 74.18 13.41
CA PRO A 40 91.99 74.95 14.21
C PRO A 40 91.30 75.77 15.31
N GLY A 41 91.82 75.70 16.53
CA GLY A 41 91.33 76.42 17.70
C GLY A 41 90.14 75.79 18.44
N THR A 42 89.57 74.67 17.96
CA THR A 42 88.38 74.06 18.59
C THR A 42 88.70 72.88 19.52
N ARG A 43 87.82 72.60 20.48
CA ARG A 43 87.95 71.52 21.48
C ARG A 43 86.93 70.41 21.21
N SER A 44 87.35 69.16 21.38
CA SER A 44 86.48 67.98 21.34
C SER A 44 86.46 67.31 22.71
N HIS A 45 85.27 66.90 23.14
CA HIS A 45 85.06 66.22 24.41
C HIS A 45 84.95 64.71 24.20
N TYR A 46 85.67 63.96 25.04
CA TYR A 46 85.62 62.51 25.09
C TYR A 46 85.24 62.08 26.50
N THR A 47 84.29 61.16 26.60
CA THR A 47 83.91 60.52 27.85
C THR A 47 84.47 59.11 27.87
N VAL A 48 85.28 58.81 28.89
CA VAL A 48 85.81 57.49 29.16
C VAL A 48 85.04 56.89 30.33
N LYS A 49 84.41 55.74 30.12
CA LYS A 49 83.78 54.94 31.17
C LYS A 49 84.60 53.69 31.39
N ILE A 50 85.11 53.51 32.60
CA ILE A 50 85.81 52.29 33.02
C ILE A 50 84.72 51.30 33.47
N ILE A 51 84.68 50.12 32.84
CA ILE A 51 83.65 49.09 33.07
C ILE A 51 84.21 47.96 33.94
N ASP A 52 85.51 47.72 33.82
CA ASP A 52 86.22 46.70 34.58
C ASP A 52 87.63 47.19 34.95
N THR A 53 88.29 46.47 35.84
CA THR A 53 89.68 46.70 36.22
C THR A 53 90.64 46.40 35.06
N PRO A 54 91.58 47.30 34.73
CA PRO A 54 92.51 47.11 33.61
C PRO A 54 93.44 45.90 33.75
N ILE A 55 93.75 45.55 34.98
CA ILE A 55 94.57 44.39 35.35
C ILE A 55 93.65 43.56 36.23
N PRO A 56 93.30 42.32 35.83
CA PRO A 56 92.50 41.44 36.67
C PRO A 56 93.14 41.32 38.06
N ASP A 57 92.32 41.38 39.11
CA ASP A 57 92.72 41.23 40.51
C ASP A 57 93.69 42.29 41.08
N PHE A 58 93.93 43.42 40.39
CA PHE A 58 94.80 44.48 40.88
C PHE A 58 94.10 45.42 41.88
N VAL A 59 94.71 45.58 43.07
CA VAL A 59 94.30 46.56 44.09
C VAL A 59 95.46 47.53 44.32
N GLY A 60 95.20 48.84 44.16
CA GLY A 60 96.23 49.87 44.27
C GLY A 60 96.10 50.99 43.24
N LEU A 61 97.18 51.74 43.03
CA LEU A 61 97.25 52.82 42.06
C LEU A 61 97.77 52.30 40.71
N ALA A 62 96.90 52.23 39.71
CA ALA A 62 97.24 51.88 38.34
C ALA A 62 97.46 53.14 37.49
N ASN A 63 98.55 53.18 36.73
CA ASN A 63 98.80 54.25 35.77
C ASN A 63 98.16 53.88 34.43
N ILE A 64 97.26 54.73 33.96
CA ILE A 64 96.60 54.61 32.67
C ILE A 64 97.18 55.67 31.73
N THR A 65 97.81 55.23 30.66
CA THR A 65 98.32 56.09 29.61
C THR A 65 97.22 56.34 28.58
N VAL A 66 96.81 57.60 28.46
CA VAL A 66 95.91 58.12 27.44
C VAL A 66 96.75 58.54 26.23
N ARG A 67 96.63 57.84 25.12
CA ARG A 67 97.28 58.18 23.85
C ARG A 67 96.25 58.89 22.97
N ILE A 68 96.56 60.11 22.57
CA ILE A 68 95.77 60.90 21.63
C ILE A 68 96.52 60.88 20.30
N ILE A 69 95.91 60.28 19.28
CA ILE A 69 96.56 60.09 17.98
C ILE A 69 95.78 60.85 16.93
N SER A 70 96.50 61.57 16.05
CA SER A 70 95.94 62.17 14.84
C SER A 70 96.65 61.64 13.59
N PRO A 71 95.95 60.87 12.73
CA PRO A 71 96.52 60.36 11.49
C PRO A 71 96.97 61.47 10.53
N GLU A 72 96.20 62.56 10.42
CA GLU A 72 96.46 63.62 9.46
C GLU A 72 97.65 64.49 9.85
N LEU A 73 97.88 64.69 11.15
CA LEU A 73 99.03 65.43 11.67
C LEU A 73 100.27 64.55 11.84
N LYS A 74 100.14 63.22 11.72
CA LYS A 74 101.18 62.23 12.03
C LYS A 74 101.82 62.46 13.41
N SER A 75 101.03 62.92 14.37
CA SER A 75 101.48 63.22 15.73
C SER A 75 100.72 62.38 16.75
N GLU A 76 101.40 62.05 17.83
CA GLU A 76 100.86 61.33 18.98
C GLU A 76 101.23 62.09 20.26
N GLU A 77 100.24 62.32 21.11
CA GLU A 77 100.43 62.91 22.44
C GLU A 77 100.03 61.91 23.52
N ARG A 78 100.77 61.88 24.63
CA ARG A 78 100.55 60.92 25.72
C ARG A 78 100.33 61.65 27.05
N HIS A 79 99.26 61.29 27.74
CA HIS A 79 98.93 61.77 29.09
C HIS A 79 98.80 60.58 30.03
N VAL A 80 99.18 60.74 31.30
CA VAL A 80 99.08 59.66 32.30
C VAL A 80 98.06 60.04 33.36
N LEU A 81 97.06 59.17 33.54
CA LEU A 81 96.06 59.22 34.59
C LEU A 81 96.38 58.18 35.67
N ARG A 82 96.06 58.49 36.93
CA ARG A 82 96.21 57.56 38.05
C ARG A 82 94.85 57.08 38.50
N LEU A 83 94.56 55.79 38.32
CA LEU A 83 93.35 55.14 38.80
C LEU A 83 93.65 54.46 40.14
N ARG A 84 92.95 54.84 41.21
CA ARG A 84 92.99 54.09 42.47
C ARG A 84 91.87 53.05 42.46
N VAL A 85 92.25 51.77 42.60
CA VAL A 85 91.32 50.63 42.72
C VAL A 85 91.32 50.15 44.17
N GLU A 86 90.14 50.11 44.79
CA GLU A 86 89.94 49.68 46.18
C GLU A 86 89.33 48.27 46.23
N PRO A 87 89.60 47.45 47.26
CA PRO A 87 89.04 46.11 47.38
C PRO A 87 87.53 46.15 47.66
N GLY A 88 86.74 45.43 46.86
CA GLY A 88 85.28 45.28 47.05
C GLY A 88 84.94 44.35 48.23
N ILE A 89 83.89 44.69 48.98
CA ILE A 89 83.53 44.05 50.26
C ILE A 89 82.49 42.91 50.10
N ASP A 90 81.88 42.73 48.93
CA ASP A 90 80.81 41.74 48.72
C ASP A 90 81.28 40.51 47.94
N GLN A 91 81.01 39.30 48.47
CA GLN A 91 81.16 38.04 47.73
C GLN A 91 80.10 37.97 46.62
N VAL A 92 80.54 37.78 45.38
CA VAL A 92 79.63 37.65 44.24
C VAL A 92 78.88 36.31 44.35
N PRO A 93 77.53 36.28 44.32
CA PRO A 93 76.76 35.05 44.40
C PRO A 93 77.03 34.09 43.23
N PHE A 94 76.88 32.78 43.47
CA PHE A 94 76.96 31.74 42.43
C PHE A 94 75.77 31.81 41.48
N LYS A 95 75.92 31.32 40.25
CA LYS A 95 74.89 31.38 39.20
C LYS A 95 74.39 29.99 38.82
N VAL A 96 73.07 29.83 38.64
CA VAL A 96 72.43 28.60 38.15
C VAL A 96 71.81 28.88 36.78
N GLU A 97 72.13 28.04 35.80
CA GLU A 97 71.56 28.14 34.46
C GLU A 97 71.07 26.77 33.98
N LEU A 98 69.90 26.77 33.33
CA LEU A 98 69.36 25.60 32.64
C LEU A 98 69.85 25.57 31.20
N ASN A 99 70.19 24.39 30.69
CA ASN A 99 70.60 24.23 29.30
C ASN A 99 69.41 24.41 28.33
N ALA A 100 68.21 24.00 28.75
CA ALA A 100 66.95 24.23 28.05
C ALA A 100 65.88 24.70 29.03
N LYS A 101 65.00 25.61 28.58
CA LYS A 101 63.91 26.15 29.42
C LYS A 101 62.59 25.38 29.30
N ARG A 102 62.44 24.57 28.25
CA ARG A 102 61.24 23.77 27.98
C ARG A 102 61.65 22.33 27.67
N PHE A 103 61.03 21.40 28.37
CA PHE A 103 61.18 19.95 28.19
C PHE A 103 59.80 19.40 27.85
N GLN A 104 59.72 18.39 26.99
CA GLN A 104 58.45 17.86 26.51
C GLN A 104 58.57 16.36 26.32
N ASP A 105 57.68 15.59 26.95
CA ASP A 105 57.64 14.14 26.80
C ASP A 105 56.28 13.53 27.15
N TYR A 106 56.11 12.23 26.88
CA TYR A 106 54.90 11.47 27.18
C TYR A 106 54.92 10.87 28.61
N PRO A 107 53.74 10.60 29.20
CA PRO A 107 53.64 9.78 30.41
C PRO A 107 54.45 8.49 30.36
N GLY A 108 55.15 8.14 31.45
CA GLY A 108 56.03 6.97 31.54
C GLY A 108 57.44 7.13 30.96
N GLN A 109 57.77 8.29 30.40
CA GLN A 109 59.11 8.58 29.88
C GLN A 109 60.00 9.23 30.95
N ILE A 110 61.31 9.04 30.77
CA ILE A 110 62.34 9.58 31.63
C ILE A 110 62.88 10.86 30.99
N VAL A 111 62.79 11.97 31.72
CA VAL A 111 63.25 13.29 31.27
C VAL A 111 64.54 13.68 31.99
N GLU A 112 65.55 14.01 31.20
CA GLU A 112 66.87 14.42 31.65
C GLU A 112 67.00 15.95 31.68
N ILE A 113 66.94 16.55 32.86
CA ILE A 113 67.06 17.99 33.06
C ILE A 113 68.52 18.33 33.36
N ALA A 114 69.22 18.84 32.34
CA ALA A 114 70.60 19.28 32.45
C ALA A 114 70.70 20.77 32.86
N ALA A 115 71.42 21.04 33.94
CA ALA A 115 71.70 22.37 34.47
C ALA A 115 73.19 22.55 34.75
N ARG A 116 73.63 23.80 34.86
CA ARG A 116 75.01 24.15 35.20
C ARG A 116 75.05 25.19 36.30
N ILE A 117 75.94 25.01 37.28
CA ILE A 117 76.17 25.95 38.38
C ILE A 117 77.59 26.48 38.32
N HIS A 118 77.71 27.80 38.37
CA HIS A 118 78.99 28.49 38.40
C HIS A 118 79.27 29.01 39.81
N ASN A 119 80.29 28.45 40.46
CA ASN A 119 80.84 29.02 41.68
C ASN A 119 81.78 30.17 41.30
N THR A 120 81.30 31.40 41.48
CA THR A 120 82.01 32.67 41.24
C THR A 120 82.94 33.06 42.40
N SER A 121 82.86 32.36 43.53
CA SER A 121 83.68 32.66 44.70
C SER A 121 85.09 32.07 44.59
N ARG A 122 85.99 32.60 45.42
CA ARG A 122 87.37 32.12 45.56
C ARG A 122 87.49 30.91 46.51
N HIS A 123 86.39 30.44 47.08
CA HIS A 123 86.36 29.34 48.04
C HIS A 123 85.46 28.20 47.55
N MET A 124 85.67 27.01 48.12
CA MET A 124 84.81 25.87 47.84
C MET A 124 83.48 26.05 48.58
N ILE A 125 82.37 26.03 47.85
CA ILE A 125 81.03 26.23 48.39
C ILE A 125 80.26 24.90 48.36
N THR A 126 79.46 24.62 49.39
CA THR A 126 78.56 23.45 49.41
C THR A 126 77.14 23.91 49.17
N VAL A 127 76.50 23.39 48.12
CA VAL A 127 75.16 23.80 47.70
C VAL A 127 74.21 22.61 47.84
N MET A 128 73.05 22.85 48.44
CA MET A 128 71.92 21.92 48.47
C MET A 128 70.99 22.20 47.28
N LEU A 129 70.50 21.14 46.64
CA LEU A 129 69.65 21.25 45.47
C LEU A 129 68.25 20.69 45.76
N SER A 130 67.22 21.46 45.43
CA SER A 130 65.84 21.00 45.40
C SER A 130 65.17 21.44 44.10
N CYS A 131 64.15 20.71 43.67
CA CYS A 131 63.43 21.02 42.44
C CYS A 131 61.92 21.14 42.68
N PRO A 132 61.48 22.23 43.33
CA PRO A 132 60.06 22.47 43.58
C PRO A 132 59.25 22.50 42.28
N GLY A 133 58.07 21.89 42.32
CA GLY A 133 57.12 21.78 41.20
C GLY A 133 57.03 20.38 40.58
N ILE A 134 58.11 19.60 40.60
CA ILE A 134 58.14 18.21 40.07
C ILE A 134 58.76 17.22 41.06
N GLU A 135 58.77 17.55 42.35
CA GLU A 135 59.45 16.80 43.42
C GLU A 135 59.06 15.32 43.47
N THR A 136 57.79 15.03 43.20
CA THR A 136 57.23 13.67 43.20
C THR A 136 57.65 12.83 42.00
N TRP A 137 58.18 13.45 40.94
CA TRP A 137 58.62 12.78 39.71
C TRP A 137 60.13 12.56 39.67
N ILE A 138 60.88 13.12 40.62
CA ILE A 138 62.35 13.00 40.64
C ILE A 138 62.74 11.59 41.08
N THR A 139 63.50 10.91 40.22
CA THR A 139 64.05 9.58 40.53
C THR A 139 65.50 9.68 41.01
N LYS A 140 66.30 10.58 40.42
CA LYS A 140 67.70 10.82 40.81
C LYS A 140 68.04 12.30 40.76
N SER A 141 68.50 12.85 41.88
CA SER A 141 69.08 14.19 41.98
C SER A 141 70.26 14.20 42.99
N PRO A 142 71.29 15.02 42.77
CA PRO A 142 72.33 15.22 43.76
C PRO A 142 71.82 16.11 44.90
N GLU A 143 71.62 15.57 46.10
CA GLU A 143 71.08 16.32 47.26
C GLU A 143 72.02 17.42 47.76
N SER A 144 73.34 17.17 47.74
CA SER A 144 74.36 18.16 48.09
C SER A 144 75.61 18.02 47.22
N MET A 145 76.22 19.15 46.85
CA MET A 145 77.39 19.18 45.98
C MET A 145 78.42 20.21 46.45
N ARG A 146 79.69 19.84 46.39
CA ARG A 146 80.81 20.76 46.62
C ARG A 146 81.32 21.34 45.30
N LEU A 147 81.20 22.65 45.15
CA LEU A 147 81.58 23.37 43.94
C LEU A 147 83.00 23.94 44.08
N ARG A 148 83.89 23.58 43.16
CA ARG A 148 85.26 24.14 43.10
C ARG A 148 85.23 25.65 42.76
N PRO A 149 86.17 26.45 43.29
CA PRO A 149 86.26 27.88 43.01
C PRO A 149 86.37 28.18 41.51
N ASN A 150 85.69 29.23 41.05
CA ASN A 150 85.71 29.77 39.69
C ASN A 150 85.47 28.75 38.55
N CYS A 151 84.70 27.69 38.81
CA CYS A 151 84.46 26.60 37.86
C CYS A 151 82.96 26.35 37.63
N TRP A 152 82.58 26.00 36.40
CA TRP A 152 81.26 25.47 36.07
C TRP A 152 81.17 23.99 36.42
N HIS A 153 80.05 23.59 37.05
CA HIS A 153 79.73 22.20 37.35
C HIS A 153 78.41 21.84 36.69
N ASN A 154 78.40 20.73 35.96
CA ASN A 154 77.19 20.22 35.32
C ASN A 154 76.41 19.34 36.30
N ILE A 155 75.10 19.48 36.24
CA ILE A 155 74.12 18.77 37.06
C ILE A 155 73.13 18.12 36.13
N LEU A 156 72.77 16.89 36.46
CA LEU A 156 71.73 16.14 35.79
C LEU A 156 70.68 15.76 36.83
N VAL A 157 69.44 16.22 36.63
CA VAL A 157 68.27 15.81 37.41
C VAL A 157 67.43 14.91 36.52
N ILE A 158 67.19 13.68 36.96
CA ILE A 158 66.40 12.70 36.22
C ILE A 158 65.02 12.61 36.88
N CYS A 159 63.99 12.95 36.12
CA CYS A 159 62.60 12.73 36.52
C CYS A 159 61.91 11.72 35.59
N GLU A 160 60.98 10.94 36.15
CA GLU A 160 60.13 10.00 35.43
C GLU A 160 58.69 10.51 35.53
N ILE A 161 58.06 10.77 34.37
CA ILE A 161 56.67 11.19 34.34
C ILE A 161 55.82 9.95 34.71
N PRO A 162 54.90 10.02 35.67
CA PRO A 162 54.08 8.87 36.06
C PRO A 162 53.39 8.23 34.85
N ALA A 163 53.39 6.89 34.78
CA ALA A 163 52.68 6.17 33.72
C ALA A 163 51.15 6.20 33.89
N ASP A 164 50.67 6.47 35.10
CA ASP A 164 49.25 6.60 35.41
C ASP A 164 48.70 7.95 34.89
N LEU A 165 47.88 7.87 33.85
CA LEU A 165 47.31 9.01 33.14
C LEU A 165 46.40 9.89 34.02
N SER A 166 45.88 9.36 35.13
CA SER A 166 45.06 10.12 36.09
C SER A 166 45.90 11.14 36.88
N LEU A 167 47.17 10.81 37.14
CA LEU A 167 48.09 11.58 37.97
C LEU A 167 48.87 12.64 37.17
N CYS A 168 49.01 12.47 35.85
CA CYS A 168 49.81 13.34 34.98
C CYS A 168 48.98 13.96 33.83
N ARG A 169 48.19 14.99 34.15
CA ARG A 169 47.38 15.73 33.16
C ARG A 169 48.24 16.35 32.07
N SER A 170 47.75 16.36 30.83
CA SER A 170 48.38 17.03 29.70
C SER A 170 48.32 18.56 29.88
N GLN A 171 49.37 19.14 30.46
CA GLN A 171 49.52 20.58 30.68
C GLN A 171 51.00 20.93 30.91
N ASP A 172 51.29 22.22 30.99
CA ASP A 172 52.60 22.73 31.36
C ASP A 172 52.81 22.66 32.88
N TYR A 173 53.86 21.97 33.33
CA TYR A 173 54.29 21.90 34.73
C TYR A 173 55.51 22.80 34.94
N PRO A 174 55.34 24.00 35.53
CA PRO A 174 56.46 24.86 35.85
C PRO A 174 57.26 24.27 37.02
N PHE A 175 58.59 24.23 36.88
CA PHE A 175 59.50 23.81 37.94
C PHE A 175 60.66 24.80 38.09
N GLN A 176 61.31 24.76 39.25
CA GLN A 176 62.50 25.57 39.51
C GLN A 176 63.61 24.68 40.03
N ILE A 177 64.84 24.87 39.57
CA ILE A 177 66.03 24.29 40.21
C ILE A 177 66.50 25.31 41.24
N LEU A 178 66.25 25.01 42.52
CA LEU A 178 66.65 25.83 43.66
C LEU A 178 67.97 25.30 44.21
N ALA A 179 68.98 26.17 44.23
CA ALA A 179 70.30 25.90 44.75
C ALA A 179 70.56 26.83 45.94
N VAL A 180 70.75 26.27 47.13
CA VAL A 180 70.92 27.01 48.39
C VAL A 180 72.30 26.73 48.99
N ASP A 181 73.05 27.78 49.29
CA ASP A 181 74.33 27.68 50.00
C ASP A 181 74.13 27.57 51.53
N ALA A 182 75.17 27.14 52.25
CA ALA A 182 75.23 27.07 53.70
C ALA A 182 74.89 28.40 54.40
N ASP A 183 75.17 29.54 53.75
CA ASP A 183 74.84 30.88 54.25
C ASP A 183 73.38 31.30 53.97
N GLY A 184 72.58 30.43 53.36
CA GLY A 184 71.15 30.67 53.08
C GLY A 184 70.86 31.44 51.79
N HIS A 185 71.88 31.77 51.00
CA HIS A 185 71.71 32.40 49.69
C HIS A 185 71.14 31.40 48.68
N ALA A 186 69.98 31.74 48.11
CA ALA A 186 69.22 30.90 47.19
C ALA A 186 69.26 31.46 45.77
N HIS A 187 69.59 30.61 44.80
CA HIS A 187 69.55 30.93 43.38
C HIS A 187 68.69 29.92 42.63
N THR A 188 67.82 30.42 41.74
CA THR A 188 66.84 29.62 41.04
C THR A 188 66.98 29.74 39.52
N ALA A 189 66.80 28.62 38.83
CA ALA A 189 66.56 28.60 37.39
C ALA A 189 65.18 28.01 37.09
N ASN A 190 64.36 28.70 36.30
CA ASN A 190 63.00 28.29 35.98
C ASN A 190 62.96 27.50 34.67
N GLY A 191 62.26 26.37 34.68
CA GLY A 191 61.97 25.55 33.50
C GLY A 191 60.50 25.13 33.48
N THR A 192 60.05 24.64 32.33
CA THR A 192 58.71 24.08 32.16
C THR A 192 58.82 22.68 31.57
N LEU A 193 58.10 21.73 32.17
CA LEU A 193 57.92 20.38 31.64
C LEU A 193 56.50 20.25 31.07
N GLU A 194 56.39 20.14 29.76
CA GLU A 194 55.14 19.91 29.05
C GLU A 194 54.87 18.40 28.95
N VAL A 195 53.78 17.94 29.57
CA VAL A 195 53.34 16.56 29.45
C VAL A 195 52.42 16.45 28.24
N LEU A 196 52.78 15.59 27.28
CA LEU A 196 52.01 15.40 26.06
C LEU A 196 50.71 14.60 26.28
N PRO A 197 49.68 14.85 25.46
CA PRO A 197 48.43 14.10 25.54
C PRO A 197 48.65 12.65 25.08
N MET A 198 48.15 11.71 25.86
CA MET A 198 48.24 10.27 25.63
C MET A 198 46.95 9.59 26.09
N GLY A 199 46.50 8.59 25.32
CA GLY A 199 45.29 7.81 25.58
C GLY A 199 44.27 7.94 24.45
N TYR A 200 43.01 7.65 24.75
CA TYR A 200 41.91 7.74 23.79
C TYR A 200 40.58 8.03 24.48
N PHE A 201 39.60 8.47 23.71
CA PHE A 201 38.20 8.53 24.12
C PHE A 201 37.45 7.32 23.56
N GLU A 202 36.43 6.84 24.27
CA GLU A 202 35.66 5.67 23.87
C GLU A 202 34.16 5.98 23.94
N LEU A 203 33.45 5.71 22.85
CA LEU A 203 31.99 5.71 22.79
C LEU A 203 31.50 4.26 22.84
N SER A 204 30.48 4.02 23.65
CA SER A 204 29.80 2.71 23.72
C SER A 204 28.29 2.90 23.94
N ALA A 205 27.49 2.00 23.37
CA ALA A 205 26.03 1.99 23.56
C ALA A 205 25.61 0.90 24.55
N GLU A 206 24.59 1.16 25.36
CA GLU A 206 23.99 0.15 26.25
C GLU A 206 23.31 -0.98 25.46
N SER A 207 22.59 -0.62 24.39
CA SER A 207 22.02 -1.56 23.44
C SER A 207 22.09 -1.01 22.02
N THR A 208 22.56 -1.84 21.08
CA THR A 208 22.54 -1.54 19.64
C THR A 208 21.27 -2.04 18.95
N TYR A 209 20.39 -2.75 19.68
CA TYR A 209 19.14 -3.30 19.14
C TYR A 209 17.94 -2.73 19.90
N LEU A 210 17.11 -1.98 19.17
CA LEU A 210 15.89 -1.36 19.71
C LEU A 210 14.66 -1.87 18.97
N THR A 211 13.54 -1.96 19.68
CA THR A 211 12.26 -2.40 19.09
C THR A 211 11.16 -1.42 19.46
N ILE A 212 10.46 -0.89 18.47
CA ILE A 212 9.30 -0.01 18.69
C ILE A 212 8.03 -0.83 18.42
N PRO A 213 7.17 -1.12 19.44
CA PRO A 213 7.30 -0.80 20.87
C PRO A 213 8.22 -1.78 21.64
N ASP A 214 8.77 -1.33 22.79
CA ASP A 214 9.70 -2.12 23.61
C ASP A 214 9.14 -3.46 24.12
N SER A 215 7.81 -3.53 24.25
CA SER A 215 7.11 -4.76 24.64
C SER A 215 6.06 -5.15 23.61
N ARG A 216 6.02 -6.45 23.28
CA ARG A 216 5.01 -7.00 22.36
C ARG A 216 3.71 -7.22 23.12
N ARG A 217 2.79 -6.26 23.03
CA ARG A 217 1.40 -6.44 23.49
C ARG A 217 0.58 -7.15 22.41
N TRP A 218 -0.37 -7.98 22.84
CA TRP A 218 -1.32 -8.65 21.94
C TRP A 218 -2.34 -7.68 21.32
N LEU A 219 -2.58 -6.54 21.97
CA LEU A 219 -3.50 -5.49 21.55
C LEU A 219 -2.77 -4.37 20.78
N PRO A 220 -3.40 -3.77 19.76
CA PRO A 220 -2.85 -2.61 19.06
C PRO A 220 -2.73 -1.42 20.01
N ASP A 221 -1.50 -0.97 20.24
CA ASP A 221 -1.23 0.25 21.00
C ASP A 221 -0.71 1.32 20.03
N ARG A 222 -1.51 2.36 19.81
CA ARG A 222 -1.21 3.43 18.83
C ARG A 222 -0.28 4.51 19.40
N HIS A 223 -0.12 4.57 20.72
CA HIS A 223 0.54 5.70 21.38
C HIS A 223 2.03 5.50 21.61
N VAL A 224 2.55 4.27 21.45
CA VAL A 224 3.96 3.96 21.64
C VAL A 224 4.72 4.08 20.32
N ASN A 225 5.47 5.17 20.17
CA ASN A 225 6.30 5.49 19.00
C ASN A 225 7.77 5.80 19.36
N ALA A 226 8.12 5.73 20.65
CA ALA A 226 9.41 6.14 21.19
C ALA A 226 10.05 4.99 21.97
N THR A 227 11.38 4.90 21.91
CA THR A 227 12.21 3.97 22.70
C THR A 227 13.47 4.69 23.15
N GLN A 228 13.96 4.37 24.34
CA GLN A 228 15.12 5.04 24.94
C GLN A 228 16.32 4.08 25.04
N THR A 229 17.52 4.63 24.86
CA THR A 229 18.80 3.92 25.10
C THR A 229 19.83 4.88 25.67
N GLN A 230 20.87 4.36 26.32
CA GLN A 230 21.98 5.16 26.84
C GLN A 230 23.26 4.94 26.04
N PHE A 231 24.04 6.02 25.89
CA PHE A 231 25.41 5.99 25.39
C PHE A 231 26.38 6.37 26.52
N TYR A 232 27.48 5.66 26.64
CA TYR A 232 28.53 5.94 27.61
C TYR A 232 29.77 6.48 26.89
N LEU A 233 30.17 7.69 27.26
CA LEU A 233 31.40 8.33 26.83
C LEU A 233 32.43 8.20 27.95
N THR A 234 33.57 7.56 27.66
CA THR A 234 34.63 7.31 28.64
C THR A 234 35.93 7.99 28.21
N ASN A 235 36.55 8.75 29.12
CA ASN A 235 37.87 9.32 28.90
C ASN A 235 38.97 8.39 29.48
N ARG A 236 39.74 7.75 28.60
CA ARG A 236 40.92 6.95 28.96
C ARG A 236 42.22 7.68 28.61
N SER A 237 42.21 9.02 28.68
CA SER A 237 43.35 9.87 28.38
C SER A 237 43.71 10.80 29.55
N ASN A 238 44.90 11.38 29.49
CA ASN A 238 45.32 12.42 30.42
C ASN A 238 44.90 13.85 30.00
N LEU A 239 44.10 13.98 28.94
CA LEU A 239 43.59 15.26 28.44
C LEU A 239 42.13 15.46 28.86
N LYS A 240 41.82 16.66 29.37
CA LYS A 240 40.45 17.08 29.60
C LYS A 240 39.88 17.64 28.30
N ASP A 241 38.80 17.05 27.79
CA ASP A 241 38.17 17.50 26.55
C ASP A 241 36.64 17.48 26.61
N THR A 242 36.04 18.23 25.68
CA THR A 242 34.60 18.33 25.43
C THR A 242 34.24 17.46 24.22
N LEU A 243 33.46 16.41 24.47
CA LEU A 243 32.92 15.54 23.41
C LEU A 243 31.51 16.01 23.03
N ARG A 244 31.26 16.17 21.74
CA ARG A 244 29.94 16.43 21.17
C ARG A 244 29.41 15.16 20.54
N ILE A 245 28.17 14.79 20.86
CA ILE A 245 27.50 13.62 20.28
C ILE A 245 26.36 14.08 19.39
N ALA A 246 26.35 13.60 18.16
CA ALA A 246 25.40 14.03 17.13
C ALA A 246 25.05 12.89 16.18
N VAL A 247 23.87 13.00 15.58
CA VAL A 247 23.42 12.13 14.50
C VAL A 247 23.80 12.78 13.17
N PRO A 248 24.60 12.14 12.30
CA PRO A 248 25.00 12.73 11.03
C PRO A 248 23.80 12.93 10.09
N PRO A 249 23.75 14.05 9.33
CA PRO A 249 22.60 14.40 8.49
C PRO A 249 22.36 13.46 7.29
N HIS A 250 23.24 12.47 7.06
CA HIS A 250 23.19 11.55 5.90
C HIS A 250 23.12 10.06 6.27
N ALA A 251 22.85 9.70 7.53
CA ALA A 251 22.64 8.30 7.92
C ALA A 251 21.27 7.73 7.50
N HIS A 252 20.43 8.53 6.84
CA HIS A 252 19.16 8.07 6.29
C HIS A 252 19.39 7.31 4.97
N THR A 253 19.64 6.00 5.09
CA THR A 253 19.23 4.90 4.18
C THR A 253 19.00 5.24 2.70
N GLY A 254 19.71 4.53 1.80
CA GLY A 254 19.65 4.64 0.34
C GLY A 254 18.32 4.30 -0.36
N GLU A 255 17.19 4.85 0.09
CA GLU A 255 15.90 4.83 -0.61
C GLU A 255 15.43 6.26 -0.93
N ARG A 256 14.74 6.39 -2.06
CA ARG A 256 14.38 7.65 -2.71
C ARG A 256 13.56 8.60 -1.80
N PRO A 257 13.71 9.93 -1.96
CA PRO A 257 13.20 10.97 -1.05
C PRO A 257 11.69 11.28 -1.21
N HIS A 258 10.83 10.26 -1.30
CA HIS A 258 9.39 10.46 -1.48
C HIS A 258 8.50 10.02 -0.31
N ASP A 259 9.06 9.57 0.81
CA ASP A 259 8.30 9.10 1.98
C ASP A 259 8.85 9.71 3.30
N ASN A 260 8.87 11.05 3.38
CA ASN A 260 9.44 11.82 4.49
C ASN A 260 8.71 11.70 5.85
N ASP A 261 7.76 10.77 6.00
CA ASP A 261 6.97 10.63 7.26
C ASP A 261 7.46 9.50 8.18
N PHE A 262 8.43 8.69 7.75
CA PHE A 262 8.94 7.52 8.50
C PHE A 262 10.41 7.63 8.92
N SER A 263 11.04 8.80 8.82
CA SER A 263 12.42 9.00 9.28
C SER A 263 12.49 8.96 10.82
N PRO A 264 13.52 8.31 11.40
CA PRO A 264 13.71 8.30 12.84
C PRO A 264 14.17 9.68 13.32
N GLN A 265 13.45 10.24 14.28
CA GLN A 265 13.87 11.42 15.01
C GLN A 265 14.60 10.99 16.28
N VAL A 266 15.85 11.40 16.42
CA VAL A 266 16.68 11.08 17.58
C VAL A 266 16.95 12.34 18.35
N THR A 267 16.67 12.32 19.64
CA THR A 267 16.97 13.42 20.57
C THR A 267 17.98 12.94 21.60
N LEU A 268 19.09 13.68 21.71
CA LEU A 268 20.23 13.36 22.59
C LEU A 268 20.26 14.39 23.72
N THR A 269 20.30 13.93 24.98
CA THR A 269 20.35 14.80 26.14
C THR A 269 21.38 14.28 27.16
N PRO A 270 22.48 15.02 27.44
CA PRO A 270 22.97 16.23 26.77
C PRO A 270 23.71 15.95 25.45
N ASP A 271 23.80 16.94 24.55
CA ASP A 271 24.52 16.88 23.27
C ASP A 271 26.03 17.12 23.39
N THR A 272 26.46 17.72 24.49
CA THR A 272 27.85 18.06 24.79
C THR A 272 28.23 17.64 26.21
N VAL A 273 29.38 16.98 26.34
CA VAL A 273 29.82 16.38 27.60
C VAL A 273 31.29 16.71 27.85
N LEU A 274 31.57 17.35 28.98
CA LEU A 274 32.93 17.58 29.48
C LEU A 274 33.40 16.38 30.30
N LEU A 275 34.55 15.79 29.95
CA LEU A 275 35.11 14.62 30.63
C LEU A 275 36.48 14.92 31.23
N GLU A 276 36.63 14.63 32.53
CA GLU A 276 37.94 14.57 33.18
C GLU A 276 38.62 13.20 32.93
N PRO A 277 39.96 13.08 33.08
CA PRO A 277 40.66 11.80 32.99
C PRO A 277 40.00 10.72 33.85
N GLU A 278 39.82 9.52 33.29
CA GLU A 278 39.16 8.36 33.91
C GLU A 278 37.66 8.52 34.24
N GLN A 279 37.01 9.58 33.74
CA GLN A 279 35.58 9.79 33.93
C GLN A 279 34.74 9.14 32.83
N THR A 280 33.65 8.49 33.22
CA THR A 280 32.57 8.04 32.32
C THR A 280 31.30 8.84 32.58
N ARG A 281 30.61 9.29 31.53
CA ARG A 281 29.28 9.94 31.61
C ARG A 281 28.32 9.32 30.61
N SER A 282 27.04 9.27 30.98
CA SER A 282 25.96 8.76 30.15
C SER A 282 25.22 9.88 29.42
N VAL A 283 24.82 9.62 28.18
CA VAL A 283 23.93 10.45 27.36
C VAL A 283 22.68 9.63 27.05
N GLU A 284 21.51 10.19 27.32
CA GLU A 284 20.23 9.56 27.00
C GLU A 284 19.87 9.87 25.54
N ALA A 285 19.48 8.82 24.79
CA ALA A 285 19.02 8.91 23.42
C ALA A 285 17.57 8.43 23.31
N ASN A 286 16.67 9.34 23.01
CA ASN A 286 15.26 9.02 22.73
C ASN A 286 15.05 8.96 21.22
N VAL A 287 14.62 7.80 20.73
CA VAL A 287 14.42 7.48 19.30
C VAL A 287 12.93 7.38 19.02
N GLU A 288 12.40 8.27 18.20
CA GLU A 288 10.99 8.36 17.84
C GLU A 288 10.77 8.05 16.35
N VAL A 289 9.82 7.15 16.05
CA VAL A 289 9.46 6.78 14.67
C VAL A 289 7.95 6.62 14.54
N LYS A 290 7.34 7.24 13.52
CA LYS A 290 5.94 6.97 13.17
C LYS A 290 5.77 5.51 12.73
N ARG A 291 4.80 4.80 13.30
CA ARG A 291 4.56 3.39 12.97
C ARG A 291 3.57 3.25 11.81
N PRO A 292 3.86 2.39 10.81
CA PRO A 292 2.90 2.12 9.76
C PRO A 292 1.68 1.36 10.31
N TRP A 293 0.50 1.62 9.75
CA TRP A 293 -0.75 0.96 10.17
C TRP A 293 -0.76 -0.54 9.81
N LEU A 294 -0.30 -0.85 8.60
CA LEU A 294 -0.34 -2.17 7.97
C LEU A 294 1.03 -2.49 7.36
N GLY A 295 1.33 -3.77 7.12
CA GLY A 295 2.52 -4.19 6.40
C GLY A 295 3.59 -4.91 7.23
N TRP A 296 4.83 -4.82 6.77
CA TRP A 296 5.97 -5.57 7.30
C TRP A 296 6.77 -4.75 8.32
N VAL A 297 7.43 -5.44 9.25
CA VAL A 297 8.43 -4.87 10.16
C VAL A 297 9.51 -4.19 9.33
N LYS A 298 9.73 -2.91 9.58
CA LYS A 298 10.82 -2.13 8.98
C LYS A 298 12.01 -2.15 9.94
N THR A 299 13.22 -2.31 9.40
CA THR A 299 14.47 -2.18 10.17
C THR A 299 15.14 -0.90 9.70
N LEU A 300 15.33 0.04 10.62
CA LEU A 300 16.01 1.31 10.38
C LEU A 300 17.38 1.26 11.05
N LEU A 301 18.39 1.78 10.35
CA LEU A 301 19.74 1.93 10.87
C LEU A 301 19.93 3.41 11.21
N VAL A 302 20.44 3.69 12.39
CA VAL A 302 20.67 5.06 12.89
C VAL A 302 22.08 5.13 13.45
N ASP A 303 22.92 5.92 12.81
CA ASP A 303 24.31 6.09 13.24
C ASP A 303 24.41 7.26 14.22
N VAL A 304 25.01 7.02 15.38
CA VAL A 304 25.30 8.04 16.39
C VAL A 304 26.80 8.23 16.45
N SER A 305 27.24 9.46 16.23
CA SER A 305 28.67 9.80 16.11
C SER A 305 29.10 10.75 17.22
N ALA A 306 30.27 10.50 17.80
CA ALA A 306 30.91 11.42 18.73
C ALA A 306 32.06 12.16 18.05
N HIS A 307 32.28 13.41 18.43
CA HIS A 307 33.31 14.28 17.90
C HIS A 307 33.99 15.01 19.06
N SER A 308 35.32 14.94 19.10
CA SER A 308 36.15 15.73 20.02
C SER A 308 36.38 17.13 19.45
N GLU A 309 36.40 18.15 20.30
CA GLU A 309 36.84 19.50 19.88
C GLU A 309 38.35 19.51 19.58
N ASN A 310 39.15 18.67 20.24
CA ASN A 310 40.58 18.51 19.97
C ASN A 310 40.87 17.24 19.14
N THR A 311 41.48 17.39 17.97
CA THR A 311 41.82 16.27 17.06
C THR A 311 43.11 15.53 17.41
N VAL A 312 43.69 15.81 18.58
CA VAL A 312 45.02 15.30 18.97
C VAL A 312 44.96 13.83 19.39
N LEU A 313 43.85 13.40 19.97
CA LEU A 313 43.66 12.05 20.47
C LEU A 313 42.67 11.27 19.60
N GLU A 314 42.85 9.95 19.53
CA GLU A 314 41.95 9.05 18.81
C GLU A 314 40.65 8.86 19.60
N LEU A 315 39.52 8.85 18.88
CA LEU A 315 38.23 8.46 19.39
C LEU A 315 37.91 7.05 18.89
N ARG A 316 37.92 6.06 19.79
CA ARG A 316 37.56 4.69 19.48
C ARG A 316 36.05 4.54 19.41
N ASN A 317 35.59 3.82 18.39
CA ASN A 317 34.18 3.67 18.04
C ASN A 317 33.50 5.04 17.86
N ASP A 318 34.11 5.90 17.05
CA ASP A 318 33.59 7.24 16.72
C ASP A 318 32.13 7.24 16.25
N THR A 319 31.67 6.12 15.70
CA THR A 319 30.31 5.85 15.24
C THR A 319 29.76 4.55 15.80
N GLU A 320 28.59 4.61 16.44
CA GLU A 320 27.81 3.45 16.90
C GLU A 320 26.50 3.37 16.11
N THR A 321 26.18 2.19 15.61
CA THR A 321 24.99 1.98 14.75
C THR A 321 23.86 1.31 15.51
N LEU A 322 22.72 1.99 15.62
CA LEU A 322 21.51 1.47 16.25
C LEU A 322 20.61 0.80 15.21
N GLN A 323 20.24 -0.46 15.45
CA GLN A 323 19.23 -1.18 14.66
C GLN A 323 17.86 -1.05 15.33
N VAL A 324 16.99 -0.23 14.72
CA VAL A 324 15.64 0.04 15.22
C VAL A 324 14.62 -0.76 14.42
N LYS A 325 14.01 -1.78 15.04
CA LYS A 325 12.94 -2.57 14.44
C LYS A 325 11.58 -1.98 14.76
N VAL A 326 10.88 -1.48 13.75
CA VAL A 326 9.57 -0.82 13.86
C VAL A 326 8.48 -1.80 13.48
N PHE A 327 7.63 -2.17 14.44
CA PHE A 327 6.47 -3.03 14.22
C PHE A 327 5.23 -2.22 13.80
N PRO A 328 4.41 -2.73 12.86
CA PRO A 328 3.16 -2.06 12.49
C PRO A 328 2.19 -1.99 13.69
N ILE A 329 1.24 -1.06 13.64
CA ILE A 329 0.21 -0.89 14.70
C ILE A 329 -0.66 -2.14 14.79
N ILE A 330 -1.10 -2.68 13.66
CA ILE A 330 -1.89 -3.90 13.59
C ILE A 330 -0.95 -5.11 13.47
N PRO A 331 -0.99 -6.10 14.39
CA PRO A 331 -0.16 -7.30 14.30
C PRO A 331 -0.40 -8.09 13.01
N ARG A 332 0.68 -8.70 12.46
CA ARG A 332 0.61 -9.48 11.21
C ARG A 332 -0.42 -10.61 11.23
N TRP A 333 -0.57 -11.29 12.38
CA TRP A 333 -1.54 -12.38 12.51
C TRP A 333 -2.99 -11.89 12.34
N LEU A 334 -3.29 -10.67 12.82
CA LEU A 334 -4.62 -10.08 12.71
C LEU A 334 -4.89 -9.61 11.28
N GLN A 335 -3.87 -9.06 10.60
CA GLN A 335 -3.96 -8.74 9.16
C GLN A 335 -4.26 -10.02 8.34
N ALA A 336 -3.53 -11.11 8.61
CA ALA A 336 -3.75 -12.39 7.93
C ALA A 336 -5.14 -12.97 8.21
N ALA A 337 -5.62 -12.91 9.46
CA ALA A 337 -6.95 -13.38 9.84
C ALA A 337 -8.07 -12.61 9.10
N VAL A 338 -7.96 -11.29 8.99
CA VAL A 338 -8.92 -10.45 8.25
C VAL A 338 -8.91 -10.77 6.75
N ILE A 339 -7.72 -10.94 6.15
CA ILE A 339 -7.60 -11.33 4.73
C ILE A 339 -8.24 -12.71 4.50
N LEU A 340 -7.99 -13.67 5.39
CA LEU A 340 -8.51 -15.04 5.27
C LEU A 340 -10.03 -15.06 5.46
N PHE A 341 -10.56 -14.25 6.37
CA PHE A 341 -12.01 -14.04 6.54
C PHE A 341 -12.63 -13.42 5.28
N LEU A 342 -12.04 -12.37 4.72
CA LEU A 342 -12.53 -11.73 3.48
C LEU A 342 -12.47 -12.70 2.29
N MET A 343 -11.39 -13.45 2.14
CA MET A 343 -11.26 -14.50 1.12
C MET A 343 -12.32 -15.58 1.29
N GLY A 344 -12.56 -16.03 2.52
CA GLY A 344 -13.62 -16.99 2.85
C GLY A 344 -15.02 -16.45 2.57
N ALA A 345 -15.28 -15.18 2.88
CA ALA A 345 -16.55 -14.51 2.61
C ALA A 345 -16.78 -14.32 1.11
N ILE A 346 -15.74 -13.92 0.36
CA ILE A 346 -15.78 -13.81 -1.10
C ILE A 346 -15.99 -15.18 -1.73
N ALA A 347 -15.20 -16.19 -1.34
CA ALA A 347 -15.36 -17.56 -1.83
C ALA A 347 -16.75 -18.12 -1.48
N GLY A 348 -17.25 -17.88 -0.28
CA GLY A 348 -18.61 -18.21 0.14
C GLY A 348 -19.65 -17.52 -0.75
N PHE A 349 -19.50 -16.22 -0.97
CA PHE A 349 -20.38 -15.44 -1.85
C PHE A 349 -20.42 -15.99 -3.28
N TRP A 350 -19.26 -16.29 -3.87
CA TRP A 350 -19.16 -16.90 -5.21
C TRP A 350 -19.72 -18.33 -5.25
N PHE A 351 -19.50 -19.13 -4.20
CA PHE A 351 -20.04 -20.46 -4.07
C PHE A 351 -21.58 -20.44 -4.00
N PHE A 352 -22.16 -19.53 -3.23
CA PHE A 352 -23.62 -19.33 -3.16
C PHE A 352 -24.23 -18.75 -4.45
N GLN A 353 -23.50 -17.90 -5.18
CA GLN A 353 -23.93 -17.36 -6.48
C GLN A 353 -24.00 -18.44 -7.57
N THR A 354 -23.04 -19.36 -7.56
CA THR A 354 -22.96 -20.46 -8.55
C THR A 354 -24.01 -21.55 -8.28
N TYR A 355 -24.45 -21.71 -7.02
CA TYR A 355 -25.47 -22.70 -6.62
C TYR A 355 -26.89 -22.11 -6.54
N ARG A 356 -27.25 -21.13 -7.39
CA ARG A 356 -28.60 -20.58 -7.42
C ARG A 356 -29.59 -21.55 -8.07
N GLN A 357 -30.51 -22.10 -7.27
CA GLN A 357 -31.62 -22.96 -7.71
C GLN A 357 -32.79 -22.18 -8.37
N HIS A 358 -32.52 -20.98 -8.89
CA HIS A 358 -33.53 -20.08 -9.44
C HIS A 358 -32.92 -19.32 -10.63
N HIS A 359 -33.76 -18.81 -11.52
CA HIS A 359 -33.35 -17.91 -12.61
C HIS A 359 -32.81 -16.58 -12.06
N ARG A 360 -32.26 -15.74 -12.93
CA ARG A 360 -31.78 -14.37 -12.59
C ARG A 360 -32.75 -13.26 -12.96
N GLN A 361 -33.78 -13.58 -13.74
CA GLN A 361 -34.88 -12.70 -14.12
C GLN A 361 -36.19 -13.51 -14.14
N LEU A 362 -37.30 -12.83 -14.45
CA LEU A 362 -38.64 -13.41 -14.49
C LEU A 362 -38.72 -14.65 -15.38
N VAL A 363 -39.50 -15.64 -14.94
CA VAL A 363 -39.76 -16.87 -15.68
C VAL A 363 -40.98 -16.63 -16.56
N ASN A 364 -40.82 -16.67 -17.88
CA ASN A 364 -41.91 -16.38 -18.82
C ASN A 364 -42.76 -17.61 -19.13
N SER A 365 -42.15 -18.80 -19.20
CA SER A 365 -42.83 -20.03 -19.60
C SER A 365 -42.32 -21.24 -18.81
N VAL A 366 -43.25 -22.09 -18.39
CA VAL A 366 -42.97 -23.38 -17.74
C VAL A 366 -43.80 -24.48 -18.40
N GLN A 367 -43.25 -25.69 -18.50
CA GLN A 367 -43.99 -26.83 -19.05
C GLN A 367 -43.47 -28.17 -18.48
N PHE A 368 -44.38 -29.11 -18.25
CA PHE A 368 -44.08 -30.51 -17.99
C PHE A 368 -43.73 -31.25 -19.29
N ASN A 369 -42.91 -32.29 -19.16
CA ASN A 369 -42.86 -33.31 -20.20
C ASN A 369 -44.14 -34.18 -20.17
N GLY A 370 -44.38 -34.95 -21.23
CA GLY A 370 -45.56 -35.81 -21.36
C GLY A 370 -45.78 -36.78 -20.19
N THR A 371 -44.73 -37.16 -19.45
CA THR A 371 -44.81 -38.06 -18.28
C THR A 371 -44.93 -37.33 -16.92
N GLY A 372 -44.81 -36.00 -16.87
CA GLY A 372 -44.80 -35.22 -15.62
C GLY A 372 -43.58 -35.45 -14.72
N THR A 373 -42.53 -36.12 -15.22
CA THR A 373 -41.30 -36.44 -14.47
C THR A 373 -40.25 -35.33 -14.55
N ARG A 374 -40.38 -34.43 -15.52
CA ARG A 374 -39.48 -33.31 -15.77
C ARG A 374 -40.29 -32.04 -16.06
N VAL A 375 -39.71 -30.91 -15.70
CA VAL A 375 -40.21 -29.58 -16.06
C VAL A 375 -39.09 -28.86 -16.79
N ILE A 376 -39.44 -28.06 -17.80
CA ILE A 376 -38.55 -27.07 -18.38
C ILE A 376 -39.10 -25.67 -18.10
N SER A 377 -38.21 -24.72 -17.89
CA SER A 377 -38.53 -23.30 -17.73
C SER A 377 -37.65 -22.40 -18.59
N GLY A 378 -38.27 -21.35 -19.12
CA GLY A 378 -37.64 -20.32 -19.93
C GLY A 378 -37.77 -18.96 -19.25
N SER A 379 -36.69 -18.19 -19.26
CA SER A 379 -36.63 -16.92 -18.56
C SER A 379 -36.03 -15.81 -19.42
N SER A 380 -36.37 -14.58 -19.04
CA SER A 380 -35.72 -13.37 -19.56
C SER A 380 -34.22 -13.31 -19.24
N ASP A 381 -33.72 -14.14 -18.32
CA ASP A 381 -32.28 -14.24 -18.03
C ASP A 381 -31.46 -14.94 -19.13
N GLN A 382 -32.12 -15.21 -20.26
CA GLN A 382 -31.58 -15.86 -21.45
C GLN A 382 -31.17 -17.29 -21.16
N THR A 383 -31.82 -17.95 -20.18
CA THR A 383 -31.54 -19.35 -19.88
C THR A 383 -32.78 -20.23 -19.96
N ILE A 384 -32.55 -21.46 -20.41
CA ILE A 384 -33.49 -22.57 -20.29
C ILE A 384 -32.95 -23.49 -19.20
N ARG A 385 -33.80 -23.81 -18.23
CA ARG A 385 -33.47 -24.73 -17.13
C ARG A 385 -34.39 -25.92 -17.15
N GLN A 386 -33.80 -27.08 -16.90
CA GLN A 386 -34.55 -28.30 -16.69
C GLN A 386 -34.57 -28.67 -15.20
N TRP A 387 -35.68 -29.25 -14.78
CA TRP A 387 -35.96 -29.62 -13.40
C TRP A 387 -36.45 -31.06 -13.38
N GLN A 388 -35.90 -31.85 -12.45
CA GLN A 388 -36.43 -33.17 -12.15
C GLN A 388 -37.52 -33.05 -11.10
N VAL A 389 -38.67 -33.67 -11.37
CA VAL A 389 -39.79 -33.76 -10.45
C VAL A 389 -39.55 -34.97 -9.54
N ASN A 390 -39.25 -34.72 -8.25
CA ASN A 390 -39.04 -35.80 -7.29
C ASN A 390 -39.90 -35.59 -6.02
N ARG A 391 -40.91 -36.44 -5.86
CA ARG A 391 -41.91 -36.45 -4.78
C ARG A 391 -42.57 -35.07 -4.57
N ARG A 392 -41.95 -34.20 -3.77
CA ARG A 392 -42.48 -32.88 -3.35
C ARG A 392 -41.60 -31.70 -3.76
N ARG A 393 -40.51 -31.90 -4.50
CA ARG A 393 -39.56 -30.83 -4.84
C ARG A 393 -39.14 -30.91 -6.30
N LEU A 394 -38.97 -29.74 -6.90
CA LEU A 394 -38.18 -29.58 -8.11
C LEU A 394 -36.71 -29.59 -7.72
N ARG A 395 -35.92 -30.40 -8.41
CA ARG A 395 -34.46 -30.35 -8.33
C ARG A 395 -33.92 -29.86 -9.66
N PRO A 396 -33.16 -28.75 -9.69
CA PRO A 396 -32.52 -28.34 -10.93
C PRO A 396 -31.59 -29.47 -11.42
N THR A 397 -31.66 -29.80 -12.69
CA THR A 397 -30.64 -30.64 -13.32
C THR A 397 -29.38 -29.81 -13.57
N ARG A 398 -28.22 -30.45 -13.78
CA ARG A 398 -26.97 -29.73 -14.09
C ARG A 398 -27.04 -29.01 -15.44
N ASP A 399 -27.94 -29.43 -16.31
CA ASP A 399 -28.09 -28.88 -17.65
C ASP A 399 -28.86 -27.56 -17.60
N THR A 400 -28.15 -26.46 -17.84
CA THR A 400 -28.71 -25.12 -18.08
C THR A 400 -28.19 -24.66 -19.44
N ILE A 401 -29.09 -24.29 -20.34
CA ILE A 401 -28.72 -23.69 -21.62
C ILE A 401 -28.68 -22.18 -21.43
N ARG A 402 -27.61 -21.54 -21.92
CA ARG A 402 -27.53 -20.09 -22.04
C ARG A 402 -27.68 -19.71 -23.51
N LEU A 403 -28.61 -18.82 -23.76
CA LEU A 403 -28.90 -18.20 -25.05
C LEU A 403 -28.42 -16.75 -25.03
N ASP A 404 -28.46 -16.10 -26.20
CA ASP A 404 -28.11 -14.69 -26.34
C ASP A 404 -29.32 -13.76 -26.22
N LYS A 405 -30.54 -14.32 -26.22
CA LYS A 405 -31.81 -13.60 -26.21
C LYS A 405 -32.76 -14.14 -25.13
N ALA A 406 -33.68 -13.30 -24.69
CA ALA A 406 -34.66 -13.66 -23.66
C ALA A 406 -35.65 -14.70 -24.20
N VAL A 407 -35.96 -15.72 -23.39
CA VAL A 407 -36.92 -16.76 -23.75
C VAL A 407 -38.33 -16.31 -23.36
N ARG A 408 -39.26 -16.28 -24.31
CA ARG A 408 -40.64 -15.87 -24.07
C ARG A 408 -41.59 -17.04 -23.92
N VAL A 409 -41.47 -18.04 -24.78
CA VAL A 409 -42.35 -19.21 -24.78
C VAL A 409 -41.57 -20.49 -25.10
N LEU A 410 -42.00 -21.60 -24.51
CA LEU A 410 -41.41 -22.93 -24.68
C LEU A 410 -42.50 -23.96 -24.93
N ARG A 411 -42.23 -24.92 -25.83
CA ARG A 411 -43.10 -26.08 -26.09
C ARG A 411 -42.29 -27.36 -26.29
N TYR A 412 -42.60 -28.39 -25.50
CA TYR A 412 -42.16 -29.75 -25.70
C TYR A 412 -42.75 -30.33 -26.98
N ARG A 413 -41.96 -31.16 -27.67
CA ARG A 413 -42.48 -32.03 -28.71
C ARG A 413 -43.41 -33.10 -28.11
N PRO A 414 -44.70 -33.16 -28.50
CA PRO A 414 -45.70 -34.00 -27.81
C PRO A 414 -45.44 -35.51 -27.93
N VAL A 415 -44.93 -35.98 -29.08
CA VAL A 415 -44.75 -37.42 -29.37
C VAL A 415 -43.63 -38.07 -28.56
N ASP A 416 -42.37 -37.65 -28.76
CA ASP A 416 -41.21 -38.33 -28.17
C ASP A 416 -40.60 -37.60 -26.96
N ASN A 417 -41.06 -36.39 -26.65
CA ASN A 417 -40.51 -35.51 -25.60
C ASN A 417 -38.97 -35.31 -25.69
N ASP A 418 -38.42 -35.45 -26.90
CA ASP A 418 -36.98 -35.42 -27.16
C ASP A 418 -36.51 -34.07 -27.72
N GLN A 419 -37.45 -33.22 -28.14
CA GLN A 419 -37.21 -31.89 -28.69
C GLN A 419 -38.00 -30.82 -27.95
N LEU A 420 -37.50 -29.59 -28.04
CA LEU A 420 -38.06 -28.39 -27.43
C LEU A 420 -38.03 -27.24 -28.44
N ALA A 421 -39.19 -26.64 -28.70
CA ALA A 421 -39.31 -25.39 -29.42
C ALA A 421 -39.22 -24.20 -28.47
N VAL A 422 -38.41 -23.21 -28.84
CA VAL A 422 -38.07 -22.05 -28.03
C VAL A 422 -38.34 -20.79 -28.81
N GLY A 423 -39.28 -19.96 -28.34
CA GLY A 423 -39.57 -18.65 -28.91
C GLY A 423 -38.83 -17.56 -28.15
N LEU A 424 -38.10 -16.72 -28.90
CA LEU A 424 -37.25 -15.67 -28.33
C LEU A 424 -37.83 -14.27 -28.51
N GLU A 425 -37.26 -13.34 -27.77
CA GLU A 425 -37.63 -11.91 -27.80
C GLU A 425 -37.41 -11.24 -29.16
N ASN A 426 -36.47 -11.73 -29.97
CA ASN A 426 -36.09 -11.18 -31.28
C ASN A 426 -36.76 -11.90 -32.46
N GLY A 427 -37.90 -12.57 -32.23
CA GLY A 427 -38.66 -13.25 -33.29
C GLY A 427 -38.08 -14.58 -33.76
N GLU A 428 -36.89 -14.91 -33.29
CA GLU A 428 -36.21 -16.16 -33.60
C GLU A 428 -36.86 -17.32 -32.85
N ILE A 429 -37.05 -18.44 -33.55
CA ILE A 429 -37.47 -19.69 -32.93
C ILE A 429 -36.34 -20.69 -33.09
N GLN A 430 -36.00 -21.35 -31.98
CA GLN A 430 -34.95 -22.36 -31.94
C GLN A 430 -35.51 -23.71 -31.58
N LEU A 431 -35.14 -24.74 -32.34
CA LEU A 431 -35.44 -26.14 -32.01
C LEU A 431 -34.24 -26.80 -31.34
N TRP A 432 -34.44 -27.36 -30.16
CA TRP A 432 -33.41 -27.96 -29.31
C TRP A 432 -33.68 -29.43 -29.08
N ASN A 433 -32.64 -30.25 -29.00
CA ASN A 433 -32.77 -31.64 -28.59
C ASN A 433 -32.39 -31.84 -27.12
N LEU A 434 -33.28 -32.47 -26.38
CA LEU A 434 -33.21 -32.63 -24.94
C LEU A 434 -32.31 -33.79 -24.48
N ARG A 435 -31.79 -34.62 -25.40
CA ARG A 435 -30.79 -35.63 -25.08
C ARG A 435 -29.39 -35.03 -24.91
N TYR A 436 -29.14 -33.85 -25.49
CA TYR A 436 -27.81 -33.23 -25.56
C TYR A 436 -27.80 -31.72 -25.26
N LEU A 437 -28.76 -31.21 -24.46
CA LEU A 437 -28.97 -29.76 -24.21
C LEU A 437 -27.68 -28.98 -23.94
N SER A 438 -26.72 -29.53 -23.20
CA SER A 438 -25.52 -28.80 -22.77
C SER A 438 -24.37 -28.80 -23.78
N THR A 439 -24.46 -29.54 -24.89
CA THR A 439 -23.31 -29.83 -25.78
C THR A 439 -23.50 -29.43 -27.24
N GLN A 440 -24.69 -28.99 -27.64
CA GLN A 440 -25.00 -28.69 -29.04
C GLN A 440 -25.63 -27.30 -29.19
N ALA A 441 -25.32 -26.63 -30.30
CA ALA A 441 -26.01 -25.43 -30.78
C ALA A 441 -27.50 -25.75 -31.11
N PRO A 442 -28.39 -24.74 -31.21
CA PRO A 442 -29.76 -24.97 -31.67
C PRO A 442 -29.75 -25.69 -33.02
N ARG A 443 -30.63 -26.69 -33.19
CA ARG A 443 -30.62 -27.57 -34.37
C ARG A 443 -31.18 -26.90 -35.61
N ILE A 444 -32.20 -26.05 -35.43
CA ILE A 444 -32.87 -25.36 -36.51
C ILE A 444 -33.24 -23.96 -36.01
N LEU A 445 -32.90 -22.95 -36.81
CA LEU A 445 -33.36 -21.58 -36.64
C LEU A 445 -34.55 -21.35 -37.58
N LEU A 446 -35.68 -20.89 -37.06
CA LEU A 446 -36.83 -20.50 -37.86
C LEU A 446 -36.91 -18.98 -37.86
N ASN A 447 -36.92 -18.39 -39.05
CA ASN A 447 -37.02 -16.94 -39.23
C ASN A 447 -38.10 -16.63 -40.27
N PRO A 448 -39.20 -15.94 -39.91
CA PRO A 448 -40.32 -15.69 -40.81
C PRO A 448 -39.97 -14.77 -41.99
N ALA A 449 -38.89 -14.00 -41.92
CA ALA A 449 -38.40 -13.14 -43.01
C ALA A 449 -37.39 -13.83 -43.95
N GLY A 450 -37.07 -15.12 -43.74
CA GLY A 450 -36.28 -15.93 -44.67
C GLY A 450 -34.80 -15.50 -44.88
N GLY A 451 -34.31 -14.48 -44.16
CA GLY A 451 -32.96 -13.95 -44.28
C GLY A 451 -32.02 -14.35 -43.13
N GLN A 452 -30.74 -14.54 -43.44
CA GLN A 452 -29.69 -14.57 -42.42
C GLN A 452 -29.43 -13.14 -41.91
N GLN A 453 -29.49 -12.96 -40.59
CA GLN A 453 -29.04 -11.76 -39.87
C GLN A 453 -29.81 -10.45 -40.11
N GLY A 454 -31.14 -10.48 -40.04
CA GLY A 454 -31.94 -9.31 -39.66
C GLY A 454 -32.58 -9.55 -38.30
N GLU A 455 -32.34 -8.68 -37.31
CA GLU A 455 -33.03 -8.73 -36.03
C GLU A 455 -34.50 -8.41 -36.30
N LEU A 456 -35.36 -9.43 -36.25
CA LEU A 456 -36.80 -9.22 -36.25
C LEU A 456 -37.13 -8.63 -34.88
N ASP A 457 -37.37 -7.32 -34.82
CA ASP A 457 -37.81 -6.64 -33.60
C ASP A 457 -39.29 -6.96 -33.31
N ASP A 458 -39.62 -8.25 -33.30
CA ASP A 458 -40.96 -8.77 -33.11
C ASP A 458 -40.92 -10.04 -32.26
N ARG A 459 -41.61 -10.02 -31.13
CA ARG A 459 -41.47 -11.05 -30.09
C ARG A 459 -42.25 -12.30 -30.48
N VAL A 460 -41.66 -13.48 -30.28
CA VAL A 460 -42.42 -14.74 -30.33
C VAL A 460 -43.22 -14.85 -29.05
N MET A 461 -44.52 -14.59 -29.14
CA MET A 461 -45.42 -14.57 -27.98
C MET A 461 -45.98 -15.96 -27.70
N ALA A 462 -46.24 -16.73 -28.77
CA ALA A 462 -46.95 -17.99 -28.68
C ALA A 462 -46.33 -19.07 -29.57
N LEU A 463 -46.32 -20.30 -29.09
CA LEU A 463 -45.95 -21.49 -29.85
C LEU A 463 -46.96 -22.59 -29.60
N SER A 464 -47.32 -23.34 -30.63
CA SER A 464 -48.13 -24.57 -30.52
C SER A 464 -47.66 -25.60 -31.53
N LEU A 465 -47.68 -26.88 -31.14
CA LEU A 465 -47.34 -28.00 -32.03
C LEU A 465 -48.61 -28.79 -32.33
N SER A 466 -48.72 -29.32 -33.54
CA SER A 466 -49.70 -30.37 -33.86
C SER A 466 -49.44 -31.62 -33.00
N THR A 467 -50.48 -32.42 -32.78
CA THR A 467 -50.40 -33.68 -32.01
C THR A 467 -49.39 -34.66 -32.61
N ASP A 468 -49.27 -34.68 -33.94
CA ASP A 468 -48.29 -35.47 -34.69
C ASP A 468 -46.86 -34.88 -34.69
N ALA A 469 -46.69 -33.67 -34.14
CA ALA A 469 -45.46 -32.89 -34.09
C ALA A 469 -44.82 -32.57 -35.45
N ARG A 470 -45.55 -32.69 -36.56
CA ARG A 470 -45.06 -32.32 -37.91
C ARG A 470 -45.23 -30.83 -38.21
N TYR A 471 -46.10 -30.13 -37.48
CA TYR A 471 -46.34 -28.72 -37.67
C TYR A 471 -46.11 -27.94 -36.39
N LEU A 472 -45.33 -26.87 -36.49
CA LEU A 472 -45.19 -25.86 -35.44
C LEU A 472 -45.89 -24.59 -35.90
N PHE A 473 -46.65 -23.98 -35.01
CA PHE A 473 -47.28 -22.69 -35.19
C PHE A 473 -46.64 -21.69 -34.26
N SER A 474 -46.40 -20.47 -34.76
CA SER A 474 -45.84 -19.38 -33.99
C SER A 474 -46.64 -18.11 -34.17
N GLY A 475 -47.02 -17.50 -33.05
CA GLY A 475 -47.70 -16.21 -33.00
C GLY A 475 -46.77 -15.10 -32.53
N TYR A 476 -46.80 -13.98 -33.23
CA TYR A 476 -45.91 -12.84 -33.02
C TYR A 476 -46.65 -11.59 -32.50
N GLY A 477 -45.91 -10.70 -31.84
CA GLY A 477 -46.45 -9.44 -31.32
C GLY A 477 -46.98 -8.48 -32.40
N SER A 478 -46.50 -8.59 -33.65
CA SER A 478 -46.98 -7.79 -34.78
C SER A 478 -48.34 -8.23 -35.35
N GLY A 479 -48.84 -9.42 -34.97
CA GLY A 479 -50.02 -10.03 -35.58
C GLY A 479 -49.70 -11.03 -36.70
N GLN A 480 -48.43 -11.37 -36.88
CA GLN A 480 -48.03 -12.48 -37.75
C GLN A 480 -48.27 -13.83 -37.06
N VAL A 481 -48.85 -14.77 -37.80
CA VAL A 481 -48.87 -16.21 -37.49
C VAL A 481 -48.12 -16.94 -38.58
N ALA A 482 -47.19 -17.81 -38.21
CA ALA A 482 -46.46 -18.64 -39.16
C ALA A 482 -46.63 -20.12 -38.81
N GLN A 483 -46.76 -20.94 -39.86
CA GLN A 483 -46.82 -22.40 -39.78
C GLN A 483 -45.55 -22.97 -40.42
N TRP A 484 -44.91 -23.89 -39.69
CA TRP A 484 -43.63 -24.48 -40.03
C TRP A 484 -43.82 -25.97 -40.19
N TYR A 485 -43.35 -26.54 -41.30
CA TYR A 485 -43.26 -27.98 -41.46
C TYR A 485 -41.94 -28.49 -40.86
N ILE A 486 -42.05 -29.35 -39.86
CA ILE A 486 -40.94 -30.03 -39.21
C ILE A 486 -40.89 -31.44 -39.77
N ASP A 487 -39.94 -31.67 -40.67
CA ASP A 487 -39.68 -33.00 -41.22
C ASP A 487 -39.12 -33.92 -40.12
N PRO A 488 -39.81 -35.02 -39.77
CA PRO A 488 -39.38 -35.95 -38.74
C PRO A 488 -38.11 -36.73 -39.11
N ASP A 489 -37.83 -36.90 -40.40
CA ASP A 489 -36.69 -37.65 -40.92
C ASP A 489 -35.49 -36.75 -41.25
N ARG A 490 -35.64 -35.42 -41.10
CA ARG A 490 -34.57 -34.46 -41.38
C ARG A 490 -33.36 -34.69 -40.47
N ASP A 491 -32.24 -35.02 -41.11
CA ASP A 491 -31.00 -35.28 -40.40
C ASP A 491 -30.49 -34.00 -39.69
N ASN A 492 -29.99 -34.16 -38.46
CA ASN A 492 -29.73 -33.08 -37.50
C ASN A 492 -28.52 -32.19 -37.83
N ARG A 493 -28.05 -32.21 -39.08
CA ARG A 493 -26.84 -31.52 -39.55
C ARG A 493 -27.13 -30.39 -40.54
N ASP A 494 -28.34 -30.32 -41.08
CA ASP A 494 -28.75 -29.24 -41.99
C ASP A 494 -29.22 -28.01 -41.21
N LEU A 495 -28.28 -27.09 -40.97
CA LEU A 495 -28.49 -25.82 -40.25
C LEU A 495 -29.24 -24.75 -41.06
N ASN A 496 -29.70 -25.06 -42.28
CA ASN A 496 -30.42 -24.08 -43.08
C ASN A 496 -31.73 -23.68 -42.40
N PRO A 497 -31.98 -22.36 -42.25
CA PRO A 497 -33.20 -21.89 -41.63
C PRO A 497 -34.40 -22.36 -42.45
N LEU A 498 -35.40 -22.94 -41.79
CA LEU A 498 -36.64 -23.27 -42.47
C LEU A 498 -37.38 -21.98 -42.79
N GLN A 499 -37.99 -21.94 -43.97
CA GLN A 499 -39.00 -20.95 -44.28
C GLN A 499 -40.37 -21.44 -43.83
N PRO A 500 -41.29 -20.52 -43.49
CA PRO A 500 -42.63 -20.90 -43.10
C PRO A 500 -43.38 -21.47 -44.30
N ALA A 501 -44.08 -22.58 -44.08
CA ALA A 501 -44.89 -23.23 -45.09
C ALA A 501 -46.15 -22.41 -45.42
N ARG A 502 -46.72 -21.74 -44.41
CA ARG A 502 -47.85 -20.80 -44.54
C ARG A 502 -47.68 -19.62 -43.57
N GLN A 503 -48.19 -18.46 -43.95
CA GLN A 503 -48.19 -17.26 -43.12
C GLN A 503 -49.55 -16.56 -43.18
N LEU A 504 -50.02 -16.12 -42.03
CA LEU A 504 -51.21 -15.27 -41.88
C LEU A 504 -50.76 -13.99 -41.18
N PHE A 505 -51.16 -12.83 -41.72
CA PHE A 505 -50.87 -11.54 -41.11
C PHE A 505 -52.16 -10.80 -40.80
N ILE A 506 -52.39 -10.54 -39.52
CA ILE A 506 -53.56 -9.83 -39.03
C ILE A 506 -53.09 -8.48 -38.48
N PRO A 507 -53.14 -7.40 -39.30
CA PRO A 507 -52.66 -6.09 -38.89
C PRO A 507 -53.31 -5.63 -37.59
N GLU A 508 -52.53 -4.96 -36.73
CA GLU A 508 -52.94 -4.37 -35.45
C GLU A 508 -53.39 -5.36 -34.35
N LEU A 509 -53.45 -6.66 -34.64
CA LEU A 509 -53.78 -7.70 -33.66
C LEU A 509 -52.50 -8.30 -33.04
N ALA A 510 -52.03 -7.76 -31.92
CA ALA A 510 -50.94 -8.41 -31.18
C ALA A 510 -51.39 -9.79 -30.67
N ILE A 511 -50.69 -10.85 -31.08
CA ILE A 511 -50.99 -12.23 -30.69
C ILE A 511 -50.36 -12.51 -29.34
N TYR A 512 -51.15 -13.09 -28.44
CA TYR A 512 -50.70 -13.46 -27.10
C TYR A 512 -50.61 -14.98 -26.92
N ASP A 513 -51.51 -15.74 -27.53
CA ASP A 513 -51.46 -17.20 -27.49
C ASP A 513 -52.05 -17.84 -28.77
N VAL A 514 -51.61 -19.05 -29.07
CA VAL A 514 -52.14 -19.89 -30.15
C VAL A 514 -52.28 -21.33 -29.68
N ALA A 515 -53.31 -22.02 -30.13
CA ALA A 515 -53.54 -23.41 -29.79
C ALA A 515 -54.13 -24.17 -30.98
N VAL A 516 -53.64 -25.38 -31.24
CA VAL A 516 -54.28 -26.26 -32.23
C VAL A 516 -55.57 -26.77 -31.63
N VAL A 517 -56.65 -26.64 -32.40
CA VAL A 517 -58.02 -27.02 -32.03
C VAL A 517 -58.56 -27.85 -33.19
N ASP A 518 -59.42 -28.84 -32.90
CA ASP A 518 -59.90 -29.88 -33.83
C ASP A 518 -59.11 -31.21 -33.76
N PRO A 519 -59.79 -32.39 -33.82
CA PRO A 519 -59.15 -33.70 -33.82
C PRO A 519 -58.17 -33.95 -34.96
N ASP A 520 -58.37 -33.31 -36.12
CA ASP A 520 -57.53 -33.54 -37.30
C ASP A 520 -56.33 -32.56 -37.37
N ASP A 521 -56.15 -31.73 -36.34
CA ASP A 521 -55.14 -30.66 -36.24
C ASP A 521 -55.22 -29.60 -37.34
N GLU A 522 -56.34 -29.52 -38.08
CA GLU A 522 -56.47 -28.66 -39.26
C GLU A 522 -56.83 -27.19 -38.95
N THR A 523 -57.13 -26.89 -37.69
CA THR A 523 -57.55 -25.55 -37.25
C THR A 523 -56.67 -25.01 -36.13
N LEU A 524 -56.36 -23.72 -36.18
CA LEU A 524 -55.58 -23.01 -35.17
C LEU A 524 -56.44 -21.93 -34.51
N ALA A 525 -56.61 -21.99 -33.20
CA ALA A 525 -57.15 -20.89 -32.42
C ALA A 525 -56.05 -19.83 -32.18
N ILE A 526 -56.39 -18.57 -32.43
CA ILE A 526 -55.50 -17.41 -32.31
C ILE A 526 -56.17 -16.41 -31.37
N ALA A 527 -55.48 -16.07 -30.30
CA ALA A 527 -55.92 -15.11 -29.29
C ALA A 527 -55.03 -13.87 -29.28
N GLY A 528 -55.65 -12.70 -29.22
CA GLY A 528 -54.90 -11.45 -29.27
C GLY A 528 -55.59 -10.25 -28.62
N ARG A 529 -55.07 -9.08 -28.99
CA ARG A 529 -55.58 -7.76 -28.63
C ARG A 529 -57.05 -7.56 -29.03
N TYR A 530 -57.73 -6.59 -28.40
CA TYR A 530 -59.16 -6.28 -28.59
C TYR A 530 -60.11 -7.41 -28.16
N ASN A 531 -59.64 -8.30 -27.28
CA ASN A 531 -60.31 -9.54 -26.93
C ASN A 531 -60.76 -10.37 -28.15
N LYS A 532 -59.96 -10.40 -29.22
CA LYS A 532 -60.29 -11.15 -30.43
C LYS A 532 -59.82 -12.61 -30.32
N LEU A 533 -60.75 -13.52 -30.57
CA LEU A 533 -60.51 -14.96 -30.73
C LEU A 533 -60.89 -15.36 -32.15
N LEU A 534 -59.93 -15.93 -32.88
CA LEU A 534 -60.07 -16.33 -34.28
C LEU A 534 -59.72 -17.80 -34.43
N LEU A 535 -60.41 -18.51 -35.31
CA LEU A 535 -60.11 -19.88 -35.72
C LEU A 535 -59.65 -19.85 -37.17
N TRP A 536 -58.43 -20.31 -37.42
CA TRP A 536 -57.84 -20.35 -38.75
C TRP A 536 -57.73 -21.80 -39.23
N ARG A 537 -58.57 -22.17 -40.21
CA ARG A 537 -58.49 -23.45 -40.94
C ARG A 537 -57.33 -23.39 -41.91
N TRP A 538 -56.15 -23.72 -41.40
CA TRP A 538 -54.92 -23.58 -42.14
C TRP A 538 -54.81 -24.65 -43.24
N SER A 539 -55.46 -25.82 -43.12
CA SER A 539 -55.45 -26.90 -44.14
C SER A 539 -55.95 -26.42 -45.51
N GLN A 540 -56.97 -25.56 -45.50
CA GLN A 540 -57.65 -24.99 -46.67
C GLN A 540 -56.93 -23.76 -47.25
N ALA A 541 -55.98 -23.17 -46.52
CA ALA A 541 -55.19 -22.04 -47.00
C ALA A 541 -54.19 -22.47 -48.09
N LYS A 542 -53.95 -21.62 -49.09
CA LYS A 542 -52.93 -21.89 -50.11
C LYS A 542 -51.53 -21.95 -49.50
N ALA A 543 -50.73 -22.93 -49.91
CA ALA A 543 -49.35 -23.05 -49.44
C ALA A 543 -48.49 -21.91 -50.03
N GLN A 544 -47.57 -21.36 -49.22
CA GLN A 544 -46.61 -20.32 -49.60
C GLN A 544 -47.17 -18.91 -49.94
N GLU A 545 -48.44 -18.62 -49.66
CA GLU A 545 -49.00 -17.25 -49.76
C GLU A 545 -49.17 -16.62 -48.36
N THR A 546 -48.90 -15.31 -48.25
CA THR A 546 -49.23 -14.52 -47.05
C THR A 546 -50.65 -14.00 -47.17
N GLU A 547 -51.56 -14.51 -46.34
CA GLU A 547 -52.94 -14.03 -46.28
C GLU A 547 -53.02 -12.80 -45.36
N GLN A 548 -53.55 -11.67 -45.86
CA GLN A 548 -53.76 -10.44 -45.07
C GLN A 548 -55.25 -10.23 -44.80
N VAL A 549 -55.63 -10.09 -43.53
CA VAL A 549 -57.05 -9.96 -43.15
C VAL A 549 -57.28 -8.72 -42.27
N PRO A 550 -58.04 -7.70 -42.73
CA PRO A 550 -58.34 -6.52 -41.94
C PRO A 550 -59.31 -6.81 -40.76
N LEU A 551 -59.09 -6.15 -39.61
CA LEU A 551 -59.86 -6.32 -38.36
C LEU A 551 -61.33 -5.84 -38.40
N SER A 552 -61.82 -5.29 -39.52
CA SER A 552 -63.11 -4.56 -39.59
C SER A 552 -64.37 -5.43 -39.66
N SER A 553 -64.33 -6.69 -39.22
CA SER A 553 -65.53 -7.52 -39.07
C SER A 553 -66.06 -7.46 -37.62
N GLY A 554 -67.26 -6.91 -37.48
CA GLY A 554 -68.04 -6.94 -36.24
C GLY A 554 -68.56 -8.34 -35.90
N PRO A 555 -69.11 -8.54 -34.69
CA PRO A 555 -69.72 -9.80 -34.30
C PRO A 555 -70.96 -10.06 -35.18
N GLY A 556 -71.04 -11.23 -35.80
CA GLY A 556 -72.18 -11.63 -36.63
C GLY A 556 -72.18 -11.19 -38.10
N ALA A 557 -71.07 -10.64 -38.63
CA ALA A 557 -70.93 -10.49 -40.09
C ALA A 557 -70.56 -11.84 -40.70
N ALA A 558 -71.56 -12.59 -41.20
CA ALA A 558 -71.32 -13.58 -42.24
C ALA A 558 -70.62 -12.86 -43.40
N THR A 559 -69.36 -13.23 -43.65
CA THR A 559 -68.58 -12.71 -44.77
C THR A 559 -69.21 -13.23 -46.06
N ASN A 560 -69.96 -12.38 -46.76
CA ASN A 560 -69.88 -12.42 -48.21
C ASN A 560 -68.49 -11.90 -48.57
N SER A 561 -67.64 -12.77 -49.17
CA SER A 561 -66.32 -12.52 -49.79
C SER A 561 -65.20 -12.06 -48.80
N ASP A 562 -64.05 -12.73 -48.58
CA ASP A 562 -63.21 -13.53 -49.49
C ASP A 562 -62.24 -14.52 -48.81
N SER A 563 -62.42 -14.91 -47.54
CA SER A 563 -61.65 -16.03 -46.96
C SER A 563 -62.49 -16.99 -46.12
N GLU A 564 -62.82 -18.15 -46.70
CA GLU A 564 -63.50 -19.28 -46.03
C GLU A 564 -62.64 -19.93 -44.92
N THR A 565 -61.40 -19.48 -44.77
CA THR A 565 -60.38 -20.06 -43.89
C THR A 565 -60.41 -19.51 -42.46
N LEU A 566 -61.06 -18.36 -42.20
CA LEU A 566 -60.99 -17.69 -40.90
C LEU A 566 -62.38 -17.46 -40.29
N ILE A 567 -62.59 -17.94 -39.07
CA ILE A 567 -63.84 -17.84 -38.32
C ILE A 567 -63.60 -16.97 -37.08
N ALA A 568 -64.34 -15.89 -36.94
CA ALA A 568 -64.32 -15.08 -35.73
C ALA A 568 -65.26 -15.68 -34.68
N VAL A 569 -64.76 -15.89 -33.47
CA VAL A 569 -65.56 -16.38 -32.34
C VAL A 569 -66.13 -15.19 -31.58
N ASP A 570 -67.42 -15.25 -31.25
CA ASP A 570 -68.10 -14.22 -30.48
C ASP A 570 -67.57 -14.15 -29.04
N TYR A 571 -66.58 -13.27 -28.82
CA TYR A 571 -66.02 -12.95 -27.51
C TYR A 571 -66.43 -11.51 -27.13
N PRO A 572 -66.63 -11.17 -25.83
CA PRO A 572 -67.01 -9.82 -25.46
C PRO A 572 -65.99 -8.78 -25.92
N THR A 573 -66.46 -7.78 -26.67
CA THR A 573 -65.63 -6.78 -27.33
C THR A 573 -64.75 -6.02 -26.32
N GLY A 574 -63.44 -6.07 -26.52
CA GLY A 574 -62.46 -5.35 -25.72
C GLY A 574 -62.09 -3.99 -26.32
N GLY A 575 -61.68 -3.06 -25.45
CA GLY A 575 -61.01 -1.83 -25.83
C GLY A 575 -59.56 -2.04 -26.30
N GLN A 576 -58.81 -0.94 -26.43
CA GLN A 576 -57.43 -1.00 -26.93
C GLN A 576 -56.45 -1.72 -25.98
N ASP A 577 -56.75 -1.78 -24.68
CA ASP A 577 -55.88 -2.39 -23.67
C ASP A 577 -56.37 -3.76 -23.21
N ASP A 578 -57.40 -4.28 -23.88
CA ASP A 578 -58.04 -5.56 -23.57
C ASP A 578 -57.51 -6.66 -24.47
N TYR A 579 -57.11 -7.79 -23.90
CA TYR A 579 -56.54 -8.91 -24.63
C TYR A 579 -56.77 -10.25 -23.95
N ILE A 580 -56.93 -11.28 -24.78
CA ILE A 580 -56.92 -12.67 -24.33
C ILE A 580 -55.46 -13.06 -24.09
N THR A 581 -55.13 -13.51 -22.89
CA THR A 581 -53.76 -13.74 -22.42
C THR A 581 -53.28 -15.16 -22.69
N SER A 582 -54.17 -16.14 -22.66
CA SER A 582 -53.80 -17.56 -22.75
C SER A 582 -54.95 -18.44 -23.26
N LEU A 583 -54.57 -19.45 -24.03
CA LEU A 583 -55.40 -20.51 -24.55
C LEU A 583 -54.93 -21.86 -24.01
N ALA A 584 -55.87 -22.76 -23.69
CA ALA A 584 -55.54 -24.13 -23.32
C ALA A 584 -56.55 -25.11 -23.92
N THR A 585 -56.08 -26.26 -24.39
CA THR A 585 -56.90 -27.32 -24.97
C THR A 585 -56.74 -28.63 -24.19
N ALA A 586 -57.70 -29.53 -24.33
CA ALA A 586 -57.65 -30.86 -23.73
C ALA A 586 -57.36 -31.91 -24.82
N GLU A 587 -56.23 -32.61 -24.72
CA GLU A 587 -55.78 -33.59 -25.73
C GLU A 587 -56.81 -34.69 -26.04
N GLN A 588 -57.55 -35.16 -25.03
CA GLN A 588 -58.57 -36.21 -25.18
C GLN A 588 -59.94 -35.66 -25.60
N GLN A 589 -60.11 -34.33 -25.61
CA GLN A 589 -61.35 -33.63 -25.94
C GLN A 589 -61.03 -32.44 -26.86
N PRO A 590 -60.78 -32.70 -28.15
CA PRO A 590 -60.15 -31.75 -29.06
C PRO A 590 -60.99 -30.52 -29.43
N PHE A 591 -62.30 -30.57 -29.16
CA PHE A 591 -63.21 -29.41 -29.32
C PHE A 591 -63.27 -28.51 -28.09
N ARG A 592 -62.63 -28.89 -26.97
CA ARG A 592 -62.62 -28.11 -25.74
C ARG A 592 -61.49 -27.10 -25.75
N LEU A 593 -61.86 -25.82 -25.68
CA LEU A 593 -60.93 -24.70 -25.56
C LEU A 593 -61.24 -23.91 -24.29
N ALA A 594 -60.21 -23.59 -23.53
CA ALA A 594 -60.28 -22.62 -22.45
C ALA A 594 -59.57 -21.33 -22.87
N THR A 595 -60.15 -20.20 -22.52
CA THR A 595 -59.60 -18.85 -22.76
C THR A 595 -59.51 -18.10 -21.45
N ALA A 596 -58.45 -17.30 -21.27
CA ALA A 596 -58.34 -16.34 -20.18
C ALA A 596 -57.98 -14.94 -20.71
N ASP A 597 -58.44 -13.89 -20.05
CA ASP A 597 -58.14 -12.50 -20.43
C ASP A 597 -57.56 -11.66 -19.28
N ASN A 598 -57.09 -10.46 -19.65
CA ASN A 598 -56.53 -9.51 -18.71
C ASN A 598 -57.57 -8.79 -17.84
N GLN A 599 -58.87 -8.99 -18.10
CA GLN A 599 -59.95 -8.59 -17.19
C GLN A 599 -60.29 -9.69 -16.18
N GLY A 600 -59.56 -10.81 -16.17
CA GLY A 600 -59.76 -11.89 -15.20
C GLY A 600 -60.92 -12.84 -15.55
N ARG A 601 -61.44 -12.80 -16.78
CA ARG A 601 -62.44 -13.77 -17.24
C ARG A 601 -61.76 -15.09 -17.63
N ILE A 602 -62.41 -16.20 -17.29
CA ILE A 602 -62.14 -17.52 -17.85
C ILE A 602 -63.41 -17.99 -18.55
N THR A 603 -63.27 -18.45 -19.79
CA THR A 603 -64.38 -19.02 -20.57
C THR A 603 -63.98 -20.40 -21.09
N LEU A 604 -64.87 -21.37 -20.94
CA LEU A 604 -64.76 -22.70 -21.53
C LEU A 604 -65.71 -22.81 -22.72
N TRP A 605 -65.16 -23.24 -23.85
CA TRP A 605 -65.83 -23.32 -25.13
C TRP A 605 -65.94 -24.78 -25.58
N ASP A 606 -67.03 -25.06 -26.28
CA ASP A 606 -67.15 -26.23 -27.14
C ASP A 606 -67.25 -25.76 -28.60
N LEU A 607 -66.21 -26.11 -29.35
CA LEU A 607 -65.98 -25.68 -30.71
C LEU A 607 -66.65 -26.62 -31.74
N GLU A 608 -67.25 -27.73 -31.33
CA GLU A 608 -67.84 -28.72 -32.24
C GLU A 608 -68.88 -28.07 -33.17
N SER A 609 -69.78 -27.25 -32.62
CA SER A 609 -70.82 -26.57 -33.40
C SER A 609 -70.28 -25.62 -34.46
N CYS A 610 -69.24 -24.83 -34.14
CA CYS A 610 -68.73 -23.81 -35.06
C CYS A 610 -67.66 -24.31 -36.02
N LEU A 611 -67.02 -25.45 -35.72
CA LEU A 611 -66.10 -26.10 -36.63
C LEU A 611 -66.83 -26.97 -37.65
N ASN A 612 -67.93 -27.64 -37.26
CA ASN A 612 -68.67 -28.56 -38.13
C ASN A 612 -69.92 -27.95 -38.79
N SER A 613 -70.43 -26.83 -38.26
CA SER A 613 -71.63 -26.14 -38.77
C SER A 613 -71.37 -24.63 -38.91
N THR A 614 -72.34 -23.91 -39.46
CA THR A 614 -72.33 -22.43 -39.52
C THR A 614 -72.88 -21.78 -38.25
N GLU A 615 -73.11 -22.57 -37.20
CA GLU A 615 -73.60 -22.09 -35.91
C GLU A 615 -72.47 -21.42 -35.10
N PRO A 616 -72.79 -20.43 -34.24
CA PRO A 616 -71.79 -19.82 -33.37
C PRO A 616 -71.22 -20.82 -32.35
N CYS A 617 -69.98 -20.62 -31.91
CA CYS A 617 -69.35 -21.50 -30.92
C CYS A 617 -70.10 -21.45 -29.58
N THR A 618 -70.20 -22.60 -28.91
CA THR A 618 -70.99 -22.69 -27.68
C THR A 618 -70.12 -22.45 -26.44
N VAL A 619 -70.66 -21.71 -25.46
CA VAL A 619 -70.00 -21.48 -24.17
C VAL A 619 -70.49 -22.54 -23.18
N LEU A 620 -69.58 -23.37 -22.68
CA LEU A 620 -69.86 -24.42 -21.70
C LEU A 620 -70.06 -23.83 -20.30
N ASP A 621 -69.14 -22.96 -19.89
CA ASP A 621 -69.12 -22.24 -18.60
C ASP A 621 -68.28 -20.96 -18.74
N GLN A 622 -68.61 -19.94 -17.96
CA GLN A 622 -67.88 -18.67 -17.94
C GLN A 622 -67.90 -18.09 -16.52
N TRP A 623 -66.76 -17.56 -16.08
CA TRP A 623 -66.67 -16.86 -14.80
C TRP A 623 -65.55 -15.85 -14.77
N GLN A 624 -65.61 -14.99 -13.75
CA GLN A 624 -64.63 -13.94 -13.50
C GLN A 624 -64.37 -13.91 -11.99
N PRO A 625 -63.28 -14.53 -11.50
CA PRO A 625 -62.98 -14.58 -10.07
C PRO A 625 -62.80 -13.18 -9.47
N ASP A 626 -62.08 -12.32 -10.19
CA ASP A 626 -61.84 -10.92 -9.84
C ASP A 626 -61.71 -10.10 -11.14
N PRO A 627 -62.55 -9.06 -11.35
CA PRO A 627 -62.53 -8.26 -12.58
C PRO A 627 -61.33 -7.31 -12.70
N GLU A 628 -60.62 -7.03 -11.61
CA GLU A 628 -59.46 -6.12 -11.62
C GLU A 628 -58.12 -6.85 -11.81
N ILE A 629 -58.14 -8.19 -11.73
CA ILE A 629 -56.92 -9.01 -11.74
C ILE A 629 -56.85 -9.81 -13.03
N ALA A 630 -55.84 -9.51 -13.85
CA ALA A 630 -55.53 -10.27 -15.04
C ALA A 630 -55.17 -11.73 -14.71
N ILE A 631 -55.65 -12.66 -15.53
CA ILE A 631 -55.20 -14.05 -15.53
C ILE A 631 -54.16 -14.17 -16.63
N ARG A 632 -52.92 -14.52 -16.30
CA ARG A 632 -51.80 -14.54 -17.27
C ARG A 632 -51.72 -15.82 -18.07
N SER A 633 -52.07 -16.93 -17.44
CA SER A 633 -51.86 -18.25 -18.00
C SER A 633 -52.87 -19.23 -17.43
N ILE A 634 -53.38 -20.09 -18.31
CA ILE A 634 -54.23 -21.21 -17.97
C ILE A 634 -53.66 -22.49 -18.56
N ALA A 635 -53.98 -23.62 -17.96
CA ALA A 635 -53.64 -24.94 -18.49
C ALA A 635 -54.75 -25.93 -18.15
N LEU A 636 -55.05 -26.81 -19.11
CA LEU A 636 -56.00 -27.91 -18.97
C LEU A 636 -55.26 -29.23 -18.85
N THR A 637 -55.82 -30.15 -18.08
CA THR A 637 -55.37 -31.55 -18.12
C THR A 637 -55.81 -32.22 -19.42
N ALA A 638 -55.08 -33.26 -19.84
CA ALA A 638 -55.34 -33.97 -21.09
C ALA A 638 -56.79 -34.51 -21.18
N ASP A 639 -57.36 -34.92 -20.07
CA ASP A 639 -58.75 -35.39 -19.93
C ASP A 639 -59.80 -34.26 -19.87
N GLY A 640 -59.38 -32.99 -19.79
CA GLY A 640 -60.26 -31.83 -19.68
C GLY A 640 -60.96 -31.69 -18.32
N CYS A 641 -60.52 -32.43 -17.30
CA CYS A 641 -61.17 -32.53 -15.99
C CYS A 641 -60.71 -31.48 -14.98
N TYR A 642 -59.54 -30.87 -15.20
CA TYR A 642 -58.98 -29.85 -14.32
C TYR A 642 -58.42 -28.70 -15.14
N LEU A 643 -58.71 -27.49 -14.70
CA LEU A 643 -58.09 -26.28 -15.21
C LEU A 643 -57.28 -25.61 -14.09
N ALA A 644 -56.04 -25.22 -14.38
CA ALA A 644 -55.24 -24.39 -13.49
C ALA A 644 -55.16 -22.98 -14.05
N SER A 645 -55.25 -21.97 -13.19
CA SER A 645 -55.09 -20.55 -13.57
C SER A 645 -54.04 -19.87 -12.71
N ALA A 646 -53.24 -19.02 -13.35
CA ALA A 646 -52.23 -18.17 -12.72
C ALA A 646 -52.54 -16.69 -12.97
N SER A 647 -52.60 -15.90 -11.89
CA SER A 647 -53.04 -14.50 -11.91
C SER A 647 -51.91 -13.50 -11.63
N ASP A 648 -52.14 -12.23 -12.01
CA ASP A 648 -51.20 -11.11 -11.78
C ASP A 648 -50.95 -10.83 -10.29
N ASP A 649 -51.91 -11.09 -9.41
CA ASP A 649 -51.76 -10.93 -7.96
C ASP A 649 -51.00 -12.08 -7.28
N GLY A 650 -50.47 -13.02 -8.07
CA GLY A 650 -49.73 -14.17 -7.60
C GLY A 650 -50.61 -15.34 -7.12
N GLN A 651 -51.91 -15.28 -7.38
CA GLN A 651 -52.87 -16.33 -7.05
C GLN A 651 -52.77 -17.50 -8.05
N LEU A 652 -52.58 -18.72 -7.53
CA LEU A 652 -52.65 -19.98 -8.26
C LEU A 652 -53.90 -20.74 -7.82
N THR A 653 -54.81 -20.99 -8.77
CA THR A 653 -56.12 -21.60 -8.48
C THR A 653 -56.35 -22.83 -9.34
N LEU A 654 -56.93 -23.89 -8.73
CA LEU A 654 -57.37 -25.11 -9.40
C LEU A 654 -58.88 -25.10 -9.56
N TRP A 655 -59.36 -25.46 -10.74
CA TRP A 655 -60.77 -25.50 -11.10
C TRP A 655 -61.13 -26.93 -11.53
N PRO A 656 -61.76 -27.71 -10.63
CA PRO A 656 -62.34 -29.00 -10.96
C PRO A 656 -63.53 -28.87 -11.93
N LEU A 657 -63.48 -29.61 -13.05
CA LEU A 657 -64.48 -29.60 -14.11
C LEU A 657 -65.22 -30.94 -14.19
N THR A 658 -66.45 -30.87 -14.69
CA THR A 658 -67.27 -32.02 -15.08
C THR A 658 -66.83 -32.55 -16.45
N HIS A 659 -67.25 -33.76 -16.81
CA HIS A 659 -66.99 -34.29 -18.16
C HIS A 659 -67.60 -33.38 -19.25
N GLN A 660 -68.66 -32.62 -18.95
CA GLN A 660 -69.29 -31.65 -19.84
C GLN A 660 -68.57 -30.29 -19.88
N GLY A 661 -67.46 -30.11 -19.16
CA GLY A 661 -66.68 -28.87 -19.19
C GLY A 661 -67.30 -27.71 -18.40
N ARG A 662 -68.15 -28.02 -17.42
CA ARG A 662 -68.64 -27.04 -16.42
C ARG A 662 -67.92 -27.21 -15.10
N ARG A 663 -67.69 -26.12 -14.37
CA ARG A 663 -67.17 -26.19 -13.00
C ARG A 663 -68.09 -27.00 -12.11
N LEU A 664 -67.50 -27.82 -11.26
CA LEU A 664 -68.25 -28.55 -10.23
C LEU A 664 -68.89 -27.57 -9.25
N THR A 665 -70.16 -27.82 -8.90
CA THR A 665 -70.96 -26.93 -8.04
C THR A 665 -70.32 -26.66 -6.68
N LYS A 666 -69.58 -27.64 -6.13
CA LYS A 666 -68.81 -27.51 -4.90
C LYS A 666 -67.60 -26.55 -5.01
N TYR A 667 -67.10 -26.33 -6.23
CA TYR A 667 -65.85 -25.61 -6.51
C TYR A 667 -66.06 -24.40 -7.43
N LEU A 668 -67.23 -23.76 -7.40
CA LEU A 668 -67.53 -22.59 -8.23
C LEU A 668 -66.56 -21.42 -7.99
N GLN A 669 -66.01 -21.28 -6.78
CA GLN A 669 -65.01 -20.26 -6.43
C GLN A 669 -63.55 -20.71 -6.70
N GLY A 670 -63.36 -21.95 -7.15
CA GLY A 670 -62.05 -22.55 -7.34
C GLY A 670 -61.36 -22.93 -6.02
N GLU A 671 -60.38 -23.81 -6.10
CA GLU A 671 -59.52 -24.17 -4.97
C GLU A 671 -58.22 -23.36 -5.04
N SER A 672 -58.08 -22.40 -4.11
CA SER A 672 -56.85 -21.61 -3.95
C SER A 672 -55.70 -22.51 -3.49
N ILE A 673 -54.72 -22.72 -4.36
CA ILE A 673 -53.56 -23.57 -4.08
C ILE A 673 -52.53 -22.78 -3.30
N LYS A 674 -52.26 -21.56 -3.76
CA LYS A 674 -51.22 -20.69 -3.22
C LYS A 674 -51.42 -19.25 -3.66
N LYS A 675 -51.12 -18.31 -2.77
CA LYS A 675 -50.99 -16.89 -3.06
C LYS A 675 -49.55 -16.44 -2.85
N LEU A 676 -48.97 -15.78 -3.84
CA LEU A 676 -47.62 -15.21 -3.80
C LEU A 676 -47.71 -13.69 -3.81
N ASN A 677 -46.65 -13.00 -3.36
CA ASN A 677 -46.57 -11.53 -3.43
C ASN A 677 -46.05 -11.04 -4.80
N THR A 678 -46.00 -11.92 -5.80
CA THR A 678 -45.40 -11.67 -7.11
C THR A 678 -46.24 -12.30 -8.20
N ARG A 679 -46.27 -11.68 -9.38
CA ARG A 679 -47.05 -12.13 -10.53
C ARG A 679 -46.64 -13.53 -10.97
N LEU A 680 -47.62 -14.35 -11.33
CA LEU A 680 -47.41 -15.66 -11.94
C LEU A 680 -47.57 -15.55 -13.45
N ASN A 681 -46.49 -15.77 -14.20
CA ASN A 681 -46.48 -15.56 -15.66
C ASN A 681 -46.95 -16.77 -16.45
N SER A 682 -46.71 -17.98 -15.94
CA SER A 682 -47.04 -19.21 -16.65
C SER A 682 -47.40 -20.31 -15.67
N VAL A 683 -48.38 -21.13 -16.03
CA VAL A 683 -48.79 -22.33 -15.31
C VAL A 683 -48.88 -23.50 -16.28
N ASP A 684 -48.59 -24.69 -15.77
CA ASP A 684 -48.89 -25.94 -16.46
C ASP A 684 -49.39 -26.99 -15.46
N ILE A 685 -50.25 -27.90 -15.92
CA ILE A 685 -50.93 -28.91 -15.09
C ILE A 685 -50.83 -30.29 -15.72
N LYS A 686 -50.58 -31.30 -14.89
CA LYS A 686 -50.61 -32.71 -15.30
C LYS A 686 -51.36 -33.54 -14.28
N ALA A 687 -52.41 -34.23 -14.71
CA ALA A 687 -53.06 -35.27 -13.94
C ALA A 687 -52.30 -36.60 -14.12
N LEU A 688 -51.90 -37.21 -13.01
CA LEU A 688 -51.32 -38.56 -12.96
C LEU A 688 -52.17 -39.43 -12.03
N GLU A 689 -52.07 -40.75 -12.14
CA GLU A 689 -52.75 -41.68 -11.21
C GLU A 689 -52.43 -41.39 -9.74
N THR A 690 -51.21 -40.93 -9.47
CA THR A 690 -50.74 -40.60 -8.11
C THR A 690 -51.23 -39.23 -7.61
N GLY A 691 -51.85 -38.42 -8.46
CA GLY A 691 -52.39 -37.10 -8.16
C GLY A 691 -52.02 -36.03 -9.19
N ILE A 692 -52.44 -34.79 -8.91
CA ILE A 692 -52.36 -33.67 -9.84
C ILE A 692 -51.09 -32.87 -9.56
N LEU A 693 -50.28 -32.62 -10.57
CA LEU A 693 -49.09 -31.79 -10.51
C LEU A 693 -49.36 -30.46 -11.19
N ILE A 694 -48.99 -29.35 -10.54
CA ILE A 694 -49.14 -28.01 -11.08
C ILE A 694 -47.80 -27.30 -10.92
N VAL A 695 -47.26 -26.78 -12.01
CA VAL A 695 -46.02 -26.01 -12.00
C VAL A 695 -46.31 -24.57 -12.38
N SER A 696 -45.62 -23.63 -11.74
CA SER A 696 -45.74 -22.20 -12.07
C SER A 696 -44.40 -21.50 -12.13
N GLY A 697 -44.31 -20.53 -13.05
CA GLY A 697 -43.20 -19.58 -13.19
C GLY A 697 -43.64 -18.17 -12.81
N ALA A 698 -42.77 -17.41 -12.15
CA ALA A 698 -43.11 -16.11 -11.55
C ALA A 698 -42.03 -15.05 -11.77
N ASP A 699 -42.38 -13.80 -11.46
CA ASP A 699 -41.46 -12.65 -11.51
C ASP A 699 -40.31 -12.73 -10.50
N ASP A 700 -40.51 -13.49 -9.41
CA ASP A 700 -39.49 -13.70 -8.40
C ASP A 700 -38.38 -14.69 -8.82
N GLN A 701 -38.32 -15.01 -10.12
CA GLN A 701 -37.25 -15.79 -10.76
C GLN A 701 -37.30 -17.28 -10.39
N ARG A 702 -38.37 -17.75 -9.75
CA ARG A 702 -38.49 -19.14 -9.27
C ARG A 702 -39.54 -19.94 -10.04
N VAL A 703 -39.25 -21.23 -10.18
CA VAL A 703 -40.18 -22.25 -10.64
C VAL A 703 -40.67 -23.03 -9.42
N ARG A 704 -41.98 -23.22 -9.30
CA ARG A 704 -42.61 -23.89 -8.15
C ARG A 704 -43.47 -25.05 -8.60
N LEU A 705 -43.34 -26.18 -7.90
CA LEU A 705 -44.21 -27.33 -8.06
C LEU A 705 -45.17 -27.42 -6.87
N ASN A 706 -46.45 -27.57 -7.17
CA ASN A 706 -47.50 -27.89 -6.23
C ASN A 706 -48.12 -29.25 -6.62
N ARG A 707 -48.57 -30.01 -5.64
CA ARG A 707 -49.24 -31.30 -5.86
C ARG A 707 -50.56 -31.29 -5.11
N MET A 708 -51.63 -31.67 -5.79
CA MET A 708 -52.97 -31.79 -5.24
C MET A 708 -53.44 -33.24 -5.30
N THR A 709 -54.29 -33.62 -4.36
CA THR A 709 -54.97 -34.93 -4.40
C THR A 709 -56.15 -34.84 -5.35
N PRO A 710 -56.37 -35.86 -6.20
CA PRO A 710 -57.57 -35.90 -7.04
C PRO A 710 -58.80 -35.98 -6.14
N GLN A 711 -59.84 -35.21 -6.46
CA GLN A 711 -61.05 -35.18 -5.64
C GLN A 711 -62.06 -36.22 -6.14
N GLN A 712 -62.88 -36.76 -5.24
CA GLN A 712 -63.87 -37.79 -5.56
C GLN A 712 -65.02 -37.18 -6.39
N GLY A 713 -65.45 -37.89 -7.45
CA GLY A 713 -66.57 -37.48 -8.31
C GLY A 713 -66.21 -36.48 -9.42
N ILE A 714 -64.92 -36.22 -9.66
CA ILE A 714 -64.47 -35.37 -10.78
C ILE A 714 -64.53 -36.14 -12.09
N CYS A 715 -64.99 -35.48 -13.16
CA CYS A 715 -65.21 -36.10 -14.46
C CYS A 715 -66.18 -37.29 -14.49
N GLN A 716 -67.03 -37.40 -13.46
CA GLN A 716 -68.21 -38.27 -13.46
C GLN A 716 -69.46 -37.56 -13.97
#